data_AF-A0AAU0XQQ7-F1
#
_entry.id   AF-A0AAU0XQQ7-F1
#
_cell.length_a   1.000
_cell.length_b   1.000
_cell.length_c   1.000
_cell.angle_alpha   90.00
_cell.angle_beta   90.00
_cell.angle_gamma   90.00
#
_symmetry.space_group_name_H-M   'P 1'
#
loop_
_entity.id
_entity.type
_entity.pdbx_description
1 polymer ?
#
loop_
_entity_poly.entity_id
_entity_poly.type
_entity_poly.pdbx_seq_one_letter_code
_entity_poly.pdbx_strand_id
1 'polypeptide(L)'
;MTRSARTLSRRARRRAASAAAALAALLLATPAAAHAVPLQATGAHTVAFAVKPGSGVPIATVTVFNRATWQAYELGGNTRTTLAPGSYVAVATAAAGSAGYLIVRTFTVSTAAQTVTFDPSAAKNVVLHTDDTAAERTGIRATLVTSTSGTLSAPVARDLRVTPFSVPGLSLSVHEMQQRAGSSQASPTPYVYDLAHVWKNTLPSTTTLKWSRSQLAAQSLVVHGPGTRVPTLLESTPWVTGPLSVPATGGGKFTWYASPNRLLNGKLRSATGAYQLGSSAHPSGWTGTLTVGTAPVQPGLGNTTAFSDGALTSYEDFPRDQSGVFQTNFAQVSETTVLTDGESTWTAGDRKLLITEKLPAGPRKFTLSHTTVATSASYRLSTRAQDVWTFQSDPSSNSAAPLIDPLLTASGLDAFGHVGTAPVTVSVSARSRLSSRAGAVTVTGIAWSADDGAHWTDLPATAGTKAGTATARLTASATTPWVSLRVTAADALGNTVTRTVTRALGGPAAAPEGHTGTLTISDVDIADAPLVVTGNQELTAHYTVTDPSGTAAADLVLYHGSYDRPTGMLTEPFHPVCTPLSAKAQRCTATLSTHDLLRLGGANGGTWHLAVVADSATGHVEDHDVATVTLVRKAHLSTVDVTPEPVTKGGRITATGTLTRDDWDGTAPSGYAGRTVKLQFCKGTSSWTTVATGTTDAGGRVRIGAPAPPGNGRYRLAYTGDPGGAILSGTDGVTVH
;
A
#
# COMPACT_ATOMS: atom_id res chain seq x y z
N MET A 1 -36.05 28.60 28.49
CA MET A 1 -36.47 28.10 27.15
C MET A 1 -35.34 27.23 26.60
N THR A 2 -35.23 25.99 27.07
CA THR A 2 -33.95 25.24 27.05
C THR A 2 -34.17 23.73 27.04
N ARG A 3 -35.14 23.22 26.26
CA ARG A 3 -35.30 21.77 26.06
C ARG A 3 -35.71 21.30 24.65
N SER A 4 -36.04 22.20 23.71
CA SER A 4 -36.54 21.81 22.37
C SER A 4 -35.46 21.75 21.27
N ALA A 5 -34.32 22.43 21.43
CA ALA A 5 -33.29 22.51 20.38
C ALA A 5 -32.33 21.30 20.32
N ARG A 6 -32.17 20.54 21.41
CA ARG A 6 -31.27 19.35 21.46
C ARG A 6 -31.85 18.10 20.80
N THR A 7 -33.16 18.04 20.58
CA THR A 7 -33.86 16.87 20.00
C THR A 7 -33.86 16.90 18.47
N LEU A 8 -33.75 18.10 17.87
CA LEU A 8 -33.72 18.30 16.42
C LEU A 8 -32.35 17.96 15.80
N SER A 9 -31.23 18.12 16.52
CA SER A 9 -29.89 17.81 15.96
C SER A 9 -29.56 16.31 15.94
N ARG A 10 -30.18 15.49 16.80
CA ARG A 10 -30.03 14.02 16.77
C ARG A 10 -30.83 13.35 15.64
N ARG A 11 -31.98 13.91 15.23
CA ARG A 11 -32.76 13.41 14.08
C ARG A 11 -32.12 13.79 12.74
N ALA A 12 -31.47 14.96 12.65
CA ALA A 12 -30.73 15.36 11.44
C ALA A 12 -29.48 14.50 11.20
N ARG A 13 -28.71 14.17 12.24
CA ARG A 13 -27.53 13.29 12.13
C ARG A 13 -27.88 11.83 11.81
N ARG A 14 -29.04 11.32 12.27
CA ARG A 14 -29.53 9.99 11.88
C ARG A 14 -30.04 9.94 10.42
N ARG A 15 -30.65 11.01 9.91
CA ARG A 15 -31.05 11.09 8.48
C ARG A 15 -29.85 11.23 7.53
N ALA A 16 -28.77 11.90 7.93
CA ALA A 16 -27.53 11.98 7.15
C ALA A 16 -26.78 10.63 7.08
N ALA A 17 -26.75 9.87 8.19
CA ALA A 17 -26.16 8.52 8.19
C ALA A 17 -26.99 7.51 7.37
N SER A 18 -28.33 7.64 7.35
CA SER A 18 -29.21 6.83 6.49
C SER A 18 -29.15 7.24 5.01
N ALA A 19 -28.88 8.51 4.70
CA ALA A 19 -28.68 8.97 3.32
C ALA A 19 -27.31 8.57 2.75
N ALA A 20 -26.25 8.54 3.57
CA ALA A 20 -24.93 8.03 3.16
C ALA A 20 -24.93 6.51 2.92
N ALA A 21 -25.70 5.73 3.71
CA ALA A 21 -25.92 4.31 3.47
C ALA A 21 -26.79 4.03 2.23
N ALA A 22 -27.74 4.91 1.91
CA ALA A 22 -28.56 4.82 0.69
C ALA A 22 -27.81 5.27 -0.58
N LEU A 23 -26.88 6.23 -0.48
CA LEU A 23 -26.02 6.64 -1.62
C LEU A 23 -24.93 5.61 -1.93
N ALA A 24 -24.38 4.92 -0.91
CA ALA A 24 -23.48 3.79 -1.12
C ALA A 24 -24.19 2.58 -1.75
N ALA A 25 -25.51 2.45 -1.57
CA ALA A 25 -26.33 1.44 -2.24
C ALA A 25 -26.75 1.83 -3.68
N LEU A 26 -26.63 3.11 -4.07
CA LEU A 26 -27.03 3.59 -5.40
C LEU A 26 -25.86 3.66 -6.41
N LEU A 27 -24.61 3.52 -5.97
CA LEU A 27 -23.41 3.56 -6.84
C LEU A 27 -22.91 2.18 -7.31
N LEU A 28 -23.68 1.12 -7.07
CA LEU A 28 -23.44 -0.23 -7.62
C LEU A 28 -24.47 -0.65 -8.69
N ALA A 29 -25.33 0.26 -9.14
CA ALA A 29 -26.28 -0.01 -10.22
C ALA A 29 -25.65 0.31 -11.58
N THR A 30 -24.98 -0.66 -12.20
CA THR A 30 -24.80 -0.66 -13.67
C THR A 30 -26.16 -0.71 -14.35
N PRO A 31 -26.35 -0.10 -15.54
CA PRO A 31 -27.65 -0.05 -16.18
C PRO A 31 -28.15 -1.48 -16.42
N ALA A 32 -29.35 -1.77 -15.90
CA ALA A 32 -30.08 -2.97 -16.22
C ALA A 32 -30.17 -3.07 -17.74
N ALA A 33 -29.47 -4.03 -18.33
CA ALA A 33 -29.80 -4.49 -19.66
C ALA A 33 -31.29 -4.81 -19.66
N ALA A 34 -32.04 -4.24 -20.60
CA ALA A 34 -33.46 -4.52 -20.76
C ALA A 34 -33.63 -6.03 -20.96
N HIS A 35 -34.05 -6.72 -19.89
CA HIS A 35 -34.33 -8.14 -19.96
C HIS A 35 -35.65 -8.30 -20.70
N ALA A 36 -35.61 -9.01 -21.81
CA ALA A 36 -36.81 -9.57 -22.42
C ALA A 36 -37.59 -10.34 -21.36
N VAL A 37 -38.88 -10.01 -21.20
CA VAL A 37 -39.81 -10.77 -20.36
C VAL A 37 -39.88 -12.20 -20.93
N PRO A 38 -39.46 -13.24 -20.20
CA PRO A 38 -39.60 -14.59 -20.71
C PRO A 38 -41.09 -14.95 -20.67
N LEU A 39 -41.61 -15.46 -21.79
CA LEU A 39 -42.89 -16.16 -21.81
C LEU A 39 -42.92 -17.19 -20.66
N GLN A 40 -43.98 -17.17 -19.86
CA GLN A 40 -44.21 -18.18 -18.82
C GLN A 40 -44.14 -19.57 -19.45
N ALA A 41 -43.06 -20.30 -19.16
CA ALA A 41 -42.98 -21.72 -19.47
C ALA A 41 -44.11 -22.44 -18.72
N THR A 42 -44.92 -23.20 -19.45
CA THR A 42 -45.96 -24.04 -18.90
C THR A 42 -45.36 -25.01 -17.86
N GLY A 43 -45.84 -24.94 -16.62
CA GLY A 43 -45.39 -25.84 -15.53
C GLY A 43 -44.26 -25.33 -14.62
N ALA A 44 -44.03 -24.01 -14.51
CA ALA A 44 -43.08 -23.48 -13.53
C ALA A 44 -43.66 -23.52 -12.10
N HIS A 45 -42.85 -23.92 -11.11
CA HIS A 45 -43.28 -24.14 -9.72
C HIS A 45 -42.52 -23.25 -8.73
N THR A 46 -43.23 -22.81 -7.69
CA THR A 46 -42.65 -22.02 -6.59
C THR A 46 -41.68 -22.87 -5.78
N VAL A 47 -40.44 -22.40 -5.65
CA VAL A 47 -39.41 -23.01 -4.79
C VAL A 47 -39.05 -22.03 -3.68
N ALA A 48 -39.20 -22.48 -2.44
CA ALA A 48 -38.76 -21.75 -1.26
C ALA A 48 -37.41 -22.28 -0.77
N PHE A 49 -36.58 -21.39 -0.23
CA PHE A 49 -35.26 -21.69 0.33
C PHE A 49 -35.28 -21.39 1.82
N ALA A 50 -34.97 -22.39 2.63
CA ALA A 50 -34.96 -22.26 4.08
C ALA A 50 -33.62 -22.73 4.65
N VAL A 51 -33.29 -22.28 5.86
CA VAL A 51 -32.20 -22.84 6.66
C VAL A 51 -32.79 -23.84 7.64
N LYS A 52 -32.06 -24.93 7.90
CA LYS A 52 -32.40 -25.86 8.98
C LYS A 52 -32.62 -25.10 10.30
N PRO A 53 -33.78 -25.28 10.96
CA PRO A 53 -34.08 -24.62 12.23
C PRO A 53 -33.02 -24.92 13.29
N GLY A 54 -32.72 -23.94 14.13
CA GLY A 54 -31.73 -24.08 15.21
C GLY A 54 -30.26 -24.08 14.77
N SER A 55 -29.97 -23.84 13.48
CA SER A 55 -28.60 -23.80 12.97
C SER A 55 -27.76 -22.62 13.45
N GLY A 56 -28.39 -21.49 13.84
CA GLY A 56 -27.70 -20.28 14.30
C GLY A 56 -26.87 -19.56 13.22
N VAL A 57 -26.96 -19.96 11.94
CA VAL A 57 -26.19 -19.41 10.83
C VAL A 57 -27.13 -18.67 9.87
N PRO A 58 -27.13 -17.32 9.85
CA PRO A 58 -27.99 -16.55 8.95
C PRO A 58 -27.49 -16.59 7.51
N ILE A 59 -28.37 -16.94 6.56
CA ILE A 59 -28.07 -16.81 5.12
C ILE A 59 -28.06 -15.34 4.74
N ALA A 60 -27.03 -14.92 4.01
CA ALA A 60 -26.92 -13.59 3.42
C ALA A 60 -27.52 -13.55 2.02
N THR A 61 -27.11 -14.48 1.14
CA THR A 61 -27.63 -14.56 -0.23
C THR A 61 -27.90 -15.99 -0.68
N VAL A 62 -28.86 -16.15 -1.60
CA VAL A 62 -29.11 -17.41 -2.31
C VAL A 62 -28.97 -17.18 -3.82
N THR A 63 -28.20 -18.06 -4.47
CA THR A 63 -28.11 -18.14 -5.93
C THR A 63 -28.43 -19.55 -6.38
N VAL A 64 -29.25 -19.68 -7.42
CA VAL A 64 -29.65 -20.97 -7.99
C VAL A 64 -29.12 -21.08 -9.41
N PHE A 65 -28.60 -22.24 -9.79
CA PHE A 65 -28.13 -22.50 -11.13
C PHE A 65 -28.87 -23.69 -11.73
N ASN A 66 -29.37 -23.55 -12.95
CA ASN A 66 -29.84 -24.67 -13.76
C ASN A 66 -28.62 -25.55 -14.14
N ARG A 67 -28.66 -26.85 -13.88
CA ARG A 67 -27.48 -27.72 -14.12
C ARG A 67 -27.23 -28.08 -15.59
N ALA A 68 -28.22 -27.90 -16.46
CA ALA A 68 -28.08 -28.14 -17.88
C ALA A 68 -27.56 -26.90 -18.61
N THR A 69 -28.11 -25.73 -18.30
CA THR A 69 -27.79 -24.47 -19.00
C THR A 69 -26.83 -23.56 -18.24
N TRP A 70 -26.61 -23.81 -16.95
CA TRP A 70 -25.90 -22.92 -16.02
C TRP A 70 -26.47 -21.51 -15.92
N GLN A 71 -27.74 -21.33 -16.33
CA GLN A 71 -28.47 -20.09 -16.08
C GLN A 71 -28.56 -19.85 -14.58
N ALA A 72 -28.12 -18.66 -14.15
CA ALA A 72 -28.14 -18.21 -12.77
C ALA A 72 -29.45 -17.47 -12.45
N TYR A 73 -29.99 -17.72 -11.26
CA TYR A 73 -31.09 -17.00 -10.65
C TYR A 73 -30.57 -16.43 -9.32
N GLU A 74 -30.15 -15.17 -9.34
CA GLU A 74 -29.63 -14.46 -8.17
C GLU A 74 -30.78 -13.90 -7.34
N LEU A 75 -31.08 -14.56 -6.22
CA LEU A 75 -32.20 -14.15 -5.37
C LEU A 75 -31.80 -13.06 -4.38
N GLY A 76 -30.49 -12.86 -4.17
CA GLY A 76 -29.99 -12.00 -3.09
C GLY A 76 -30.54 -12.49 -1.75
N GLY A 77 -31.11 -11.58 -0.96
CA GLY A 77 -31.77 -11.92 0.31
C GLY A 77 -33.15 -12.58 0.16
N ASN A 78 -33.69 -12.70 -1.07
CA ASN A 78 -34.98 -13.35 -1.27
C ASN A 78 -34.85 -14.87 -1.12
N THR A 79 -35.86 -15.47 -0.49
CA THR A 79 -35.90 -16.91 -0.20
C THR A 79 -36.92 -17.67 -1.03
N ARG A 80 -37.47 -17.06 -2.09
CA ARG A 80 -38.41 -17.73 -3.00
C ARG A 80 -38.16 -17.33 -4.44
N THR A 81 -38.39 -18.26 -5.36
CA THR A 81 -38.39 -18.01 -6.80
C THR A 81 -39.27 -19.03 -7.51
N THR A 82 -39.52 -18.84 -8.80
CA THR A 82 -40.27 -19.77 -9.65
C THR A 82 -39.32 -20.41 -10.64
N LEU A 83 -39.26 -21.75 -10.65
CA LEU A 83 -38.36 -22.51 -11.51
C LEU A 83 -39.16 -23.49 -12.38
N ALA A 84 -38.73 -23.67 -13.62
CA ALA A 84 -39.25 -24.71 -14.49
C ALA A 84 -38.83 -26.11 -13.98
N PRO A 85 -39.47 -27.20 -14.45
CA PRO A 85 -39.03 -28.56 -14.16
C PRO A 85 -37.59 -28.77 -14.65
N GLY A 86 -36.74 -29.37 -13.81
CA GLY A 86 -35.33 -29.52 -14.13
C GLY A 86 -34.43 -29.82 -12.94
N SER A 87 -33.14 -30.00 -13.20
CA SER A 87 -32.11 -30.23 -12.18
C SER A 87 -31.38 -28.93 -11.86
N TYR A 88 -31.23 -28.63 -10.57
CA TYR A 88 -30.68 -27.37 -10.08
C TYR A 88 -29.63 -27.59 -9.00
N VAL A 89 -28.76 -26.60 -8.83
CA VAL A 89 -27.91 -26.43 -7.65
C VAL A 89 -28.19 -25.06 -7.04
N ALA A 90 -28.57 -25.03 -5.78
CA ALA A 90 -28.70 -23.82 -4.99
C ALA A 90 -27.46 -23.67 -4.11
N VAL A 91 -26.96 -22.44 -4.00
CA VAL A 91 -25.86 -22.10 -3.12
C VAL A 91 -26.29 -20.94 -2.24
N ALA A 92 -26.15 -21.13 -0.93
CA ALA A 92 -26.30 -20.06 0.04
C ALA A 92 -24.95 -19.59 0.55
N THR A 93 -24.76 -18.27 0.58
CA THR A 93 -23.66 -17.66 1.33
C THR A 93 -24.15 -17.33 2.74
N ALA A 94 -23.31 -17.56 3.74
CA ALA A 94 -23.63 -17.21 5.11
C ALA A 94 -22.36 -16.89 5.92
N ALA A 95 -22.54 -16.25 7.07
CA ALA A 95 -21.46 -15.98 8.01
C ALA A 95 -21.95 -16.13 9.45
N ALA A 96 -21.12 -16.71 10.31
CA ALA A 96 -21.37 -16.81 11.75
C ALA A 96 -20.04 -16.76 12.52
N GLY A 97 -19.87 -15.75 13.38
CA GLY A 97 -18.59 -15.49 14.05
C GLY A 97 -17.47 -15.22 13.03
N SER A 98 -16.36 -15.98 13.13
CA SER A 98 -15.23 -15.92 12.20
C SER A 98 -15.39 -16.76 10.92
N ALA A 99 -16.47 -17.54 10.84
CA ALA A 99 -16.66 -18.54 9.79
C ALA A 99 -17.57 -18.05 8.67
N GLY A 100 -17.07 -18.11 7.44
CA GLY A 100 -17.80 -17.94 6.20
C GLY A 100 -18.25 -19.29 5.64
N TYR A 101 -19.46 -19.33 5.08
CA TYR A 101 -20.09 -20.55 4.60
C TYR A 101 -20.47 -20.46 3.12
N LEU A 102 -20.21 -21.54 2.39
CA LEU A 102 -20.81 -21.84 1.09
C LEU A 102 -21.61 -23.14 1.23
N ILE A 103 -22.93 -23.01 1.35
CA ILE A 103 -23.81 -24.14 1.56
C ILE A 103 -24.40 -24.55 0.22
N VAL A 104 -23.88 -25.64 -0.33
CA VAL A 104 -24.26 -26.15 -1.66
C VAL A 104 -25.33 -27.23 -1.51
N ARG A 105 -26.42 -27.11 -2.27
CA ARG A 105 -27.52 -28.09 -2.28
C ARG A 105 -28.02 -28.35 -3.69
N THR A 106 -27.94 -29.60 -4.13
CA THR A 106 -28.59 -30.05 -5.37
C THR A 106 -30.04 -30.44 -5.11
N PHE A 107 -30.93 -30.15 -6.07
CA PHE A 107 -32.34 -30.52 -6.00
C PHE A 107 -32.95 -30.61 -7.41
N THR A 108 -34.15 -31.17 -7.50
CA THR A 108 -34.90 -31.33 -8.77
C THR A 108 -36.28 -30.71 -8.61
N VAL A 109 -36.70 -29.94 -9.61
CA VAL A 109 -38.07 -29.42 -9.73
C VAL A 109 -38.84 -30.37 -10.64
N SER A 110 -39.92 -30.96 -10.12
CA SER A 110 -40.83 -31.84 -10.86
C SER A 110 -42.12 -31.09 -11.18
N THR A 111 -43.23 -31.37 -10.49
CA THR A 111 -44.59 -30.93 -10.84
C THR A 111 -45.31 -30.15 -9.74
N ALA A 112 -44.63 -29.80 -8.64
CA ALA A 112 -45.23 -29.11 -7.50
C ALA A 112 -44.27 -28.12 -6.82
N ALA A 113 -44.85 -27.21 -6.03
CA ALA A 113 -44.09 -26.32 -5.16
C ALA A 113 -43.30 -27.13 -4.11
N GLN A 114 -42.10 -26.66 -3.77
CA GLN A 114 -41.24 -27.36 -2.80
C GLN A 114 -40.40 -26.38 -1.97
N THR A 115 -39.85 -26.89 -0.87
CA THR A 115 -38.89 -26.15 -0.03
C THR A 115 -37.53 -26.85 -0.05
N VAL A 116 -36.49 -26.14 -0.48
CA VAL A 116 -35.09 -26.57 -0.42
C VAL A 116 -34.50 -26.06 0.89
N THR A 117 -34.08 -26.99 1.75
CA THR A 117 -33.49 -26.65 3.05
C THR A 117 -31.97 -26.75 3.00
N PHE A 118 -31.29 -25.66 3.35
CA PHE A 118 -29.86 -25.59 3.57
C PHE A 118 -29.50 -26.08 4.98
N ASP A 119 -28.52 -26.98 5.07
CA ASP A 119 -28.00 -27.48 6.35
C ASP A 119 -26.54 -27.02 6.55
N PRO A 120 -26.32 -25.92 7.28
CA PRO A 120 -24.96 -25.45 7.59
C PRO A 120 -24.11 -26.47 8.35
N SER A 121 -24.71 -27.40 9.09
CA SER A 121 -23.98 -28.43 9.86
C SER A 121 -23.32 -29.49 8.98
N ALA A 122 -23.77 -29.62 7.72
CA ALA A 122 -23.15 -30.50 6.73
C ALA A 122 -21.85 -29.91 6.13
N ALA A 123 -21.61 -28.60 6.30
CA ALA A 123 -20.42 -27.94 5.78
C ALA A 123 -19.15 -28.39 6.52
N LYS A 124 -18.09 -28.69 5.76
CA LYS A 124 -16.79 -29.11 6.29
C LYS A 124 -15.80 -27.95 6.26
N ASN A 125 -14.94 -27.88 7.26
CA ASN A 125 -13.91 -26.85 7.34
C ASN A 125 -12.86 -27.09 6.25
N VAL A 126 -12.62 -26.10 5.40
CA VAL A 126 -11.59 -26.16 4.37
C VAL A 126 -10.27 -25.74 5.00
N VAL A 127 -9.29 -26.63 4.91
CA VAL A 127 -8.01 -26.49 5.62
C VAL A 127 -6.89 -26.63 4.61
N LEU A 128 -6.17 -25.54 4.37
CA LEU A 128 -4.91 -25.56 3.63
C LEU A 128 -3.81 -25.45 4.68
N HIS A 129 -2.91 -26.44 4.72
CA HIS A 129 -1.85 -26.51 5.72
C HIS A 129 -0.49 -26.70 5.08
N THR A 130 0.51 -26.17 5.77
CA THR A 130 1.91 -26.49 5.53
C THR A 130 2.44 -27.37 6.65
N ASP A 131 3.66 -27.87 6.51
CA ASP A 131 4.42 -28.55 7.57
C ASP A 131 5.02 -27.58 8.60
N ASP A 132 4.82 -26.26 8.43
CA ASP A 132 5.29 -25.23 9.35
C ASP A 132 4.26 -24.94 10.45
N THR A 133 4.54 -25.45 11.64
CA THR A 133 3.70 -25.26 12.84
C THR A 133 3.75 -23.85 13.41
N ALA A 134 4.72 -23.02 13.00
CA ALA A 134 4.79 -21.62 13.40
C ALA A 134 3.97 -20.70 12.46
N ALA A 135 3.38 -21.22 11.39
CA ALA A 135 2.54 -20.46 10.48
C ALA A 135 1.10 -20.32 11.02
N GLU A 136 0.52 -19.13 10.87
CA GLU A 136 -0.88 -18.85 11.17
C GLU A 136 -1.58 -18.24 9.96
N ARG A 137 -2.88 -18.54 9.81
CA ARG A 137 -3.73 -18.00 8.75
C ARG A 137 -4.04 -16.53 8.98
N THR A 138 -3.81 -15.70 7.97
CA THR A 138 -4.23 -14.28 7.97
C THR A 138 -5.62 -14.10 7.36
N GLY A 139 -5.95 -14.89 6.34
CA GLY A 139 -7.26 -14.89 5.70
C GLY A 139 -7.43 -16.03 4.71
N ILE A 140 -8.69 -16.38 4.44
CA ILE A 140 -9.09 -17.36 3.43
C ILE A 140 -10.26 -16.82 2.63
N ARG A 141 -10.25 -17.05 1.32
CA ARG A 141 -11.35 -16.75 0.40
C ARG A 141 -11.66 -17.98 -0.44
N ALA A 142 -12.93 -18.10 -0.83
CA ALA A 142 -13.35 -19.12 -1.76
C ALA A 142 -14.37 -18.59 -2.74
N THR A 143 -14.28 -19.08 -3.97
CA THR A 143 -15.17 -18.76 -5.06
C THR A 143 -15.61 -20.04 -5.74
N LEU A 144 -16.92 -20.25 -5.82
CA LEU A 144 -17.51 -21.26 -6.68
C LEU A 144 -17.57 -20.71 -8.10
N VAL A 145 -17.11 -21.51 -9.05
CA VAL A 145 -17.02 -21.15 -10.47
C VAL A 145 -17.84 -22.16 -11.26
N THR A 146 -18.74 -21.67 -12.11
CA THR A 146 -19.53 -22.50 -13.04
C THR A 146 -18.88 -22.53 -14.43
N SER A 147 -19.30 -23.47 -15.29
CA SER A 147 -18.74 -23.59 -16.65
C SER A 147 -19.06 -22.43 -17.59
N THR A 148 -20.02 -21.56 -17.23
CA THR A 148 -20.45 -20.38 -18.03
C THR A 148 -20.05 -19.05 -17.38
N SER A 149 -19.01 -19.04 -16.55
CA SER A 149 -18.40 -17.86 -15.88
C SER A 149 -19.17 -17.25 -14.69
N GLY A 150 -20.26 -17.88 -14.22
CA GLY A 150 -20.89 -17.48 -12.96
C GLY A 150 -19.94 -17.71 -11.79
N THR A 151 -19.72 -16.68 -10.97
CA THR A 151 -18.89 -16.77 -9.76
C THR A 151 -19.70 -16.42 -8.51
N LEU A 152 -19.53 -17.21 -7.45
CA LEU A 152 -20.11 -16.92 -6.14
C LEU A 152 -19.03 -17.05 -5.07
N SER A 153 -18.79 -15.99 -4.33
CA SER A 153 -17.74 -15.98 -3.30
C SER A 153 -18.30 -16.10 -1.89
N ALA A 154 -17.57 -16.80 -1.02
CA ALA A 154 -17.81 -16.75 0.41
C ALA A 154 -17.50 -15.33 0.93
N PRO A 155 -18.20 -14.85 1.98
CA PRO A 155 -17.75 -13.69 2.73
C PRO A 155 -16.31 -13.87 3.21
N VAL A 156 -15.57 -12.77 3.34
CA VAL A 156 -14.21 -12.82 3.90
C VAL A 156 -14.28 -13.38 5.31
N ALA A 157 -13.53 -14.44 5.56
CA ALA A 157 -13.59 -15.17 6.81
C ALA A 157 -12.20 -15.63 7.26
N ARG A 158 -12.03 -15.83 8.57
CA ARG A 158 -10.86 -16.55 9.09
C ARG A 158 -11.03 -18.06 8.94
N ASP A 159 -12.27 -18.54 8.95
CA ASP A 159 -12.60 -19.95 8.72
C ASP A 159 -13.53 -20.10 7.52
N LEU A 160 -13.31 -21.11 6.69
CA LEU A 160 -14.13 -21.39 5.53
C LEU A 160 -14.80 -22.74 5.70
N ARG A 161 -16.12 -22.77 5.63
CA ARG A 161 -16.88 -24.03 5.63
C ARG A 161 -17.67 -24.18 4.34
N VAL A 162 -17.50 -25.32 3.67
CA VAL A 162 -18.19 -25.59 2.40
C VAL A 162 -18.86 -26.96 2.47
N THR A 163 -20.09 -27.06 2.00
CA THR A 163 -20.77 -28.35 1.87
C THR A 163 -20.08 -29.18 0.79
N PRO A 164 -19.63 -30.41 1.08
CA PRO A 164 -19.11 -31.32 0.05
C PRO A 164 -20.13 -31.51 -1.09
N PHE A 165 -19.66 -31.57 -2.32
CA PHE A 165 -20.52 -31.69 -3.49
C PHE A 165 -19.89 -32.55 -4.59
N SER A 166 -20.73 -33.08 -5.48
CA SER A 166 -20.31 -33.72 -6.73
C SER A 166 -21.25 -33.24 -7.83
N VAL A 167 -20.82 -32.17 -8.52
CA VAL A 167 -21.60 -31.46 -9.54
C VAL A 167 -20.66 -31.16 -10.71
N PRO A 168 -20.69 -31.96 -11.79
CA PRO A 168 -19.95 -31.66 -13.01
C PRO A 168 -20.26 -30.24 -13.51
N GLY A 169 -19.24 -29.46 -13.81
CA GLY A 169 -19.35 -28.05 -14.19
C GLY A 169 -19.27 -27.04 -13.03
N LEU A 170 -19.26 -27.50 -11.77
CA LEU A 170 -19.03 -26.65 -10.59
C LEU A 170 -17.61 -26.86 -10.04
N SER A 171 -16.85 -25.80 -9.87
CA SER A 171 -15.51 -25.85 -9.25
C SER A 171 -15.45 -24.97 -8.02
N LEU A 172 -14.70 -25.39 -7.00
CA LEU A 172 -14.37 -24.55 -5.84
C LEU A 172 -12.92 -24.10 -5.96
N SER A 173 -12.72 -22.79 -6.14
CA SER A 173 -11.41 -22.15 -6.02
C SER A 173 -11.23 -21.60 -4.61
N VAL A 174 -10.11 -21.90 -3.96
CA VAL A 174 -9.78 -21.43 -2.62
C VAL A 174 -8.40 -20.79 -2.63
N HIS A 175 -8.29 -19.68 -1.90
CA HIS A 175 -7.08 -18.92 -1.70
C HIS A 175 -6.90 -18.62 -0.22
N GLU A 176 -5.73 -18.91 0.32
CA GLU A 176 -5.38 -18.70 1.71
C GLU A 176 -3.97 -18.11 1.79
N MET A 177 -3.80 -17.09 2.64
CA MET A 177 -2.48 -16.58 2.99
C MET A 177 -2.17 -16.87 4.46
N GLN A 178 -0.91 -17.21 4.73
CA GLN A 178 -0.40 -17.47 6.07
C GLN A 178 0.91 -16.72 6.31
N GLN A 179 1.16 -16.38 7.57
CA GLN A 179 2.33 -15.66 8.05
C GLN A 179 2.92 -16.39 9.26
N ARG A 180 4.12 -16.02 9.72
CA ARG A 180 4.62 -16.49 11.02
C ARG A 180 3.74 -15.95 12.15
N ALA A 181 3.36 -16.81 13.11
CA ALA A 181 2.57 -16.45 14.26
C ALA A 181 3.17 -15.27 15.04
N GLY A 182 2.33 -14.30 15.40
CA GLY A 182 2.74 -13.07 16.08
C GLY A 182 3.34 -12.00 15.18
N SER A 183 3.32 -12.17 13.85
CA SER A 183 3.76 -11.13 12.91
C SER A 183 2.75 -9.98 12.84
N SER A 184 3.27 -8.78 12.65
CA SER A 184 2.50 -7.54 12.49
C SER A 184 3.20 -6.65 11.46
N GLN A 185 2.65 -5.49 11.11
CA GLN A 185 3.40 -4.54 10.27
C GLN A 185 4.62 -3.95 10.98
N ALA A 186 4.57 -3.86 12.32
CA ALA A 186 5.68 -3.41 13.14
C ALA A 186 6.79 -4.46 13.28
N SER A 187 6.41 -5.74 13.20
CA SER A 187 7.33 -6.88 13.16
C SER A 187 6.91 -7.83 12.02
N PRO A 188 7.27 -7.49 10.75
CA PRO A 188 6.83 -8.24 9.59
C PRO A 188 7.31 -9.70 9.60
N THR A 189 6.53 -10.55 8.94
CA THR A 189 6.88 -11.96 8.81
C THR A 189 8.12 -12.14 7.92
N PRO A 190 9.05 -13.05 8.26
CA PRO A 190 10.18 -13.39 7.38
C PRO A 190 9.78 -14.27 6.19
N TYR A 191 8.57 -14.83 6.20
CA TYR A 191 8.02 -15.62 5.11
C TYR A 191 6.51 -15.54 5.03
N VAL A 192 5.98 -15.77 3.83
CA VAL A 192 4.55 -15.82 3.53
C VAL A 192 4.25 -17.13 2.82
N TYR A 193 3.19 -17.81 3.22
CA TYR A 193 2.60 -18.89 2.42
C TYR A 193 1.37 -18.39 1.71
N ASP A 194 1.32 -18.62 0.41
CA ASP A 194 0.26 -18.22 -0.49
C ASP A 194 -0.29 -19.45 -1.20
N LEU A 195 -1.36 -19.96 -0.61
CA LEU A 195 -1.89 -21.28 -0.89
C LEU A 195 -3.16 -21.16 -1.72
N ALA A 196 -3.16 -21.77 -2.90
CA ALA A 196 -4.29 -21.74 -3.81
C ALA A 196 -4.59 -23.13 -4.36
N HIS A 197 -5.86 -23.52 -4.34
CA HIS A 197 -6.30 -24.79 -4.89
C HIS A 197 -7.66 -24.68 -5.55
N VAL A 198 -7.85 -25.46 -6.62
CA VAL A 198 -9.12 -25.57 -7.33
C VAL A 198 -9.55 -27.03 -7.34
N TRP A 199 -10.64 -27.35 -6.65
CA TRP A 199 -11.33 -28.62 -6.83
C TRP A 199 -12.31 -28.51 -7.98
N LYS A 200 -12.10 -29.30 -9.04
CA LYS A 200 -12.97 -29.31 -10.23
C LYS A 200 -14.07 -30.36 -10.08
N ASN A 201 -15.31 -29.99 -10.40
CA ASN A 201 -16.50 -30.85 -10.42
C ASN A 201 -16.94 -31.43 -9.07
N THR A 202 -16.11 -31.38 -8.04
CA THR A 202 -16.41 -31.98 -6.74
C THR A 202 -15.68 -31.25 -5.63
N LEU A 203 -16.24 -31.29 -4.42
CA LEU A 203 -15.51 -31.10 -3.18
C LEU A 203 -15.72 -32.37 -2.33
N PRO A 204 -14.67 -33.15 -2.05
CA PRO A 204 -14.79 -34.35 -1.23
C PRO A 204 -15.14 -34.03 0.23
N SER A 205 -15.51 -35.05 1.00
CA SER A 205 -15.76 -34.92 2.44
C SER A 205 -14.50 -34.59 3.25
N THR A 206 -13.32 -34.97 2.73
CA THR A 206 -12.02 -34.59 3.29
C THR A 206 -11.53 -33.34 2.59
N THR A 207 -11.62 -32.21 3.29
CA THR A 207 -11.34 -30.87 2.77
C THR A 207 -9.98 -30.31 3.24
N THR A 208 -9.09 -31.19 3.70
CA THR A 208 -7.74 -30.84 4.16
C THR A 208 -6.72 -31.12 3.08
N LEU A 209 -5.95 -30.10 2.69
CA LEU A 209 -4.77 -30.21 1.84
C LEU A 209 -3.52 -29.90 2.66
N LYS A 210 -2.49 -30.72 2.49
CA LYS A 210 -1.19 -30.54 3.15
C LYS A 210 -0.11 -30.41 2.10
N TRP A 211 0.73 -29.39 2.25
CA TRP A 211 1.97 -29.24 1.50
C TRP A 211 3.14 -29.28 2.47
N SER A 212 4.23 -29.94 2.07
CA SER A 212 5.53 -29.66 2.70
C SER A 212 6.12 -28.38 2.10
N ARG A 213 6.90 -27.63 2.87
CA ARG A 213 7.54 -26.39 2.40
C ARG A 213 8.38 -26.63 1.14
N SER A 214 9.03 -27.79 1.01
CA SER A 214 9.83 -28.17 -0.17
C SER A 214 9.01 -28.42 -1.44
N GLN A 215 7.71 -28.68 -1.33
CA GLN A 215 6.81 -28.85 -2.48
C GLN A 215 6.29 -27.52 -3.04
N LEU A 216 6.41 -26.43 -2.27
CA LEU A 216 5.99 -25.10 -2.70
C LEU A 216 7.08 -24.44 -3.55
N ALA A 217 6.68 -23.53 -4.42
CA ALA A 217 7.62 -22.66 -5.11
C ALA A 217 8.07 -21.55 -4.15
N ALA A 218 9.36 -21.32 -4.01
CA ALA A 218 9.93 -20.34 -3.08
C ALA A 218 10.56 -19.17 -3.84
N GLN A 219 9.93 -18.01 -3.79
CA GLN A 219 10.50 -16.77 -4.31
C GLN A 219 11.07 -15.94 -3.16
N SER A 220 12.38 -15.72 -3.18
CA SER A 220 13.01 -14.74 -2.31
C SER A 220 12.73 -13.33 -2.84
N LEU A 221 11.98 -12.53 -2.08
CA LEU A 221 11.74 -11.13 -2.39
C LEU A 221 12.73 -10.25 -1.62
N VAL A 222 13.47 -9.44 -2.36
CA VAL A 222 14.41 -8.44 -1.82
C VAL A 222 13.85 -7.07 -2.17
N VAL A 223 13.50 -6.27 -1.16
CA VAL A 223 12.87 -4.96 -1.33
C VAL A 223 13.92 -3.89 -1.04
N HIS A 224 14.27 -3.14 -2.09
CA HIS A 224 15.07 -1.92 -2.04
C HIS A 224 14.12 -0.70 -2.09
N GLY A 225 14.65 0.48 -1.80
CA GLY A 225 13.90 1.74 -1.93
C GLY A 225 13.99 2.61 -0.68
N PRO A 226 13.28 3.76 -0.68
CA PRO A 226 13.36 4.74 0.39
C PRO A 226 12.66 4.22 1.65
N GLY A 227 13.44 3.71 2.60
CA GLY A 227 12.95 3.30 3.91
C GLY A 227 13.19 1.83 4.23
N THR A 228 13.95 1.54 5.29
CA THR A 228 14.01 0.17 5.84
C THR A 228 12.73 -0.24 6.56
N ARG A 229 11.94 0.74 7.02
CA ARG A 229 10.68 0.52 7.75
C ARG A 229 9.59 1.41 7.16
N VAL A 230 8.79 0.82 6.30
CA VAL A 230 7.56 1.41 5.73
C VAL A 230 6.46 0.37 5.91
N PRO A 231 5.26 0.73 6.41
CA PRO A 231 4.19 -0.26 6.58
C PRO A 231 3.87 -0.85 5.22
N THR A 232 4.13 -2.14 5.07
CA THR A 232 4.04 -2.82 3.77
C THR A 232 3.19 -4.07 3.90
N LEU A 233 2.33 -4.27 2.91
CA LEU A 233 1.51 -5.45 2.74
C LEU A 233 1.93 -6.16 1.47
N LEU A 234 2.17 -7.47 1.53
CA LEU A 234 2.09 -8.32 0.36
C LEU A 234 0.62 -8.66 0.14
N GLU A 235 0.08 -8.21 -0.99
CA GLU A 235 -1.22 -8.60 -1.49
C GLU A 235 -1.06 -9.66 -2.57
N SER A 236 -1.96 -10.62 -2.59
CA SER A 236 -2.01 -11.64 -3.62
C SER A 236 -3.42 -11.87 -4.10
N THR A 237 -3.57 -12.06 -5.41
CA THR A 237 -4.81 -12.46 -6.05
C THR A 237 -4.58 -13.63 -7.01
N PRO A 238 -5.35 -14.72 -6.88
CA PRO A 238 -5.63 -15.61 -8.00
C PRO A 238 -6.67 -14.95 -8.91
N TRP A 239 -6.68 -15.33 -10.18
CA TRP A 239 -7.56 -14.76 -11.22
C TRP A 239 -9.06 -14.70 -10.91
N VAL A 240 -9.56 -15.53 -10.00
CA VAL A 240 -11.00 -15.70 -9.72
C VAL A 240 -11.43 -15.27 -8.33
N THR A 241 -10.51 -14.99 -7.40
CA THR A 241 -10.84 -14.60 -6.02
C THR A 241 -10.26 -13.22 -5.71
N GLY A 242 -10.98 -12.42 -4.90
CA GLY A 242 -10.47 -11.10 -4.46
C GLY A 242 -9.17 -11.17 -3.65
N PRO A 243 -8.47 -10.03 -3.43
CA PRO A 243 -7.17 -10.01 -2.78
C PRO A 243 -7.20 -10.46 -1.33
N LEU A 244 -6.17 -11.20 -0.95
CA LEU A 244 -5.73 -11.36 0.43
C LEU A 244 -4.45 -10.56 0.64
N SER A 245 -4.16 -10.21 1.89
CA SER A 245 -2.98 -9.45 2.25
C SER A 245 -2.35 -9.94 3.54
N VAL A 246 -1.04 -9.76 3.64
CA VAL A 246 -0.23 -10.05 4.82
C VAL A 246 0.79 -8.94 5.05
N PRO A 247 1.10 -8.58 6.31
CA PRO A 247 2.27 -7.78 6.62
C PRO A 247 3.54 -8.36 6.00
N ALA A 248 4.30 -7.54 5.30
CA ALA A 248 5.60 -7.90 4.74
C ALA A 248 6.60 -6.78 5.02
N THR A 249 7.90 -7.07 4.89
CA THR A 249 8.91 -6.02 5.10
C THR A 249 8.93 -5.06 3.92
N GLY A 250 8.93 -3.75 4.20
CA GLY A 250 9.08 -2.69 3.20
C GLY A 250 10.52 -2.44 2.75
N GLY A 251 11.49 -2.99 3.48
CA GLY A 251 12.90 -3.03 3.11
C GLY A 251 13.57 -4.29 3.62
N GLY A 252 14.53 -4.84 2.87
CA GLY A 252 15.21 -6.09 3.22
C GLY A 252 14.63 -7.31 2.50
N LYS A 253 14.61 -8.47 3.15
CA LYS A 253 14.37 -9.76 2.49
C LYS A 253 13.33 -10.60 3.21
N PHE A 254 12.42 -11.21 2.45
CA PHE A 254 11.51 -12.25 2.94
C PHE A 254 11.25 -13.31 1.86
N THR A 255 10.69 -14.47 2.22
CA THR A 255 10.39 -15.54 1.27
C THR A 255 8.89 -15.69 1.03
N TRP A 256 8.46 -15.65 -0.22
CA TRP A 256 7.10 -15.92 -0.66
C TRP A 256 7.00 -17.35 -1.19
N TYR A 257 6.31 -18.21 -0.44
CA TYR A 257 6.04 -19.59 -0.82
C TYR A 257 4.68 -19.69 -1.50
N ALA A 258 4.65 -20.07 -2.76
CA ALA A 258 3.45 -20.17 -3.57
C ALA A 258 3.05 -21.62 -3.87
N SER A 259 1.74 -21.88 -3.95
CA SER A 259 1.24 -23.15 -4.46
C SER A 259 1.76 -23.45 -5.88
N PRO A 260 2.25 -24.67 -6.14
CA PRO A 260 2.86 -24.99 -7.42
C PRO A 260 1.85 -24.95 -8.57
N ASN A 261 2.29 -24.46 -9.73
CA ASN A 261 1.52 -24.34 -10.96
C ASN A 261 0.20 -23.55 -10.79
N ARG A 262 0.16 -22.61 -9.84
CA ARG A 262 -0.94 -21.66 -9.66
C ARG A 262 -0.50 -20.28 -10.07
N LEU A 263 -1.30 -19.66 -10.93
CA LEU A 263 -1.09 -18.29 -11.36
C LEU A 263 -1.55 -17.37 -10.24
N LEU A 264 -0.58 -16.71 -9.60
CA LEU A 264 -0.79 -15.75 -8.53
C LEU A 264 -0.24 -14.40 -8.99
N ASN A 265 -1.00 -13.35 -8.73
CA ASN A 265 -0.59 -11.98 -8.99
C ASN A 265 -0.24 -11.30 -7.67
N GLY A 266 1.04 -10.99 -7.48
CA GLY A 266 1.56 -10.40 -6.26
C GLY A 266 1.71 -8.89 -6.38
N LYS A 267 1.40 -8.17 -5.30
CA LYS A 267 1.63 -6.73 -5.17
C LYS A 267 2.17 -6.41 -3.79
N LEU A 268 3.31 -5.75 -3.69
CA LEU A 268 3.75 -5.12 -2.44
C LEU A 268 3.14 -3.72 -2.37
N ARG A 269 2.36 -3.42 -1.34
CA ARG A 269 1.74 -2.10 -1.17
C ARG A 269 2.22 -1.45 0.11
N SER A 270 2.64 -0.19 -0.01
CA SER A 270 3.10 0.66 1.08
C SER A 270 2.50 2.06 0.96
N ALA A 271 2.72 2.92 1.96
CA ALA A 271 2.32 4.33 1.90
C ALA A 271 3.05 5.08 0.77
N THR A 272 4.29 4.68 0.48
CA THR A 272 5.18 5.32 -0.50
C THR A 272 4.96 4.78 -1.93
N GLY A 273 3.86 4.05 -2.14
CA GLY A 273 3.51 3.41 -3.39
C GLY A 273 3.53 1.88 -3.32
N ALA A 274 3.42 1.23 -4.48
CA ALA A 274 3.27 -0.21 -4.52
C ALA A 274 3.99 -0.85 -5.72
N TYR A 275 4.61 -2.00 -5.50
CA TYR A 275 5.33 -2.77 -6.51
C TYR A 275 4.47 -3.92 -7.03
N GLN A 276 4.16 -3.92 -8.31
CA GLN A 276 3.49 -5.04 -8.98
C GLN A 276 4.51 -6.12 -9.32
N LEU A 277 4.48 -7.24 -8.58
CA LEU A 277 5.42 -8.35 -8.74
C LEU A 277 5.12 -9.19 -10.00
N GLY A 278 3.97 -8.95 -10.62
CA GLY A 278 3.52 -9.64 -11.82
C GLY A 278 2.79 -10.95 -11.53
N SER A 279 2.28 -11.55 -12.59
CA SER A 279 1.60 -12.86 -12.53
C SER A 279 2.59 -13.96 -12.88
N SER A 280 2.80 -14.91 -11.97
CA SER A 280 3.69 -16.04 -12.20
C SER A 280 3.10 -17.34 -11.68
N ALA A 281 3.46 -18.44 -12.33
CA ALA A 281 3.15 -19.80 -11.90
C ALA A 281 4.43 -20.62 -12.00
N HIS A 282 4.87 -21.16 -10.87
CA HIS A 282 6.13 -21.87 -10.77
C HIS A 282 5.90 -23.35 -10.43
N PRO A 283 6.72 -24.27 -10.95
CA PRO A 283 6.60 -25.69 -10.63
C PRO A 283 6.96 -25.98 -9.16
N SER A 284 6.61 -27.18 -8.70
CA SER A 284 6.95 -27.65 -7.35
C SER A 284 8.46 -27.62 -7.11
N GLY A 285 8.87 -27.11 -5.94
CA GLY A 285 10.28 -27.01 -5.54
C GLY A 285 11.08 -25.93 -6.27
N TRP A 286 10.46 -25.10 -7.11
CA TRP A 286 11.15 -23.99 -7.78
C TRP A 286 11.70 -22.98 -6.76
N THR A 287 12.88 -22.43 -7.04
CA THR A 287 13.47 -21.34 -6.26
C THR A 287 13.91 -20.19 -7.16
N GLY A 288 13.67 -18.96 -6.74
CA GLY A 288 14.18 -17.78 -7.44
C GLY A 288 14.30 -16.57 -6.54
N THR A 289 14.91 -15.51 -7.06
CA THR A 289 15.02 -14.23 -6.36
C THR A 289 14.47 -13.13 -7.26
N LEU A 290 13.65 -12.25 -6.70
CA LEU A 290 13.21 -11.02 -7.33
C LEU A 290 13.58 -9.86 -6.41
N THR A 291 14.32 -8.90 -6.96
CA THR A 291 14.69 -7.66 -6.27
C THR A 291 13.85 -6.53 -6.85
N VAL A 292 13.17 -5.78 -6.00
CA VAL A 292 12.27 -4.68 -6.40
C VAL A 292 12.71 -3.37 -5.77
N GLY A 293 12.26 -2.24 -6.32
CA GLY A 293 12.60 -0.91 -5.80
C GLY A 293 14.04 -0.50 -6.08
N THR A 294 14.62 -1.06 -7.15
CA THR A 294 16.00 -0.81 -7.55
C THR A 294 16.12 0.34 -8.52
N ALA A 295 17.10 1.21 -8.29
CA ALA A 295 17.45 2.28 -9.22
C ALA A 295 18.25 1.76 -10.45
N PRO A 296 18.18 2.41 -11.62
CA PRO A 296 17.29 3.53 -11.91
C PRO A 296 15.86 3.07 -12.21
N VAL A 297 14.90 3.89 -11.77
CA VAL A 297 13.53 3.84 -12.28
C VAL A 297 13.48 4.60 -13.61
N GLN A 298 12.80 4.05 -14.61
CA GLN A 298 12.78 4.57 -15.99
C GLN A 298 11.53 4.11 -16.75
N PRO A 299 11.13 4.78 -17.86
CA PRO A 299 9.98 4.36 -18.65
C PRO A 299 10.10 2.91 -19.15
N GLY A 300 8.99 2.18 -19.07
CA GLY A 300 8.88 0.81 -19.57
C GLY A 300 8.92 0.69 -21.09
N LEU A 301 8.81 -0.53 -21.60
CA LEU A 301 8.67 -0.78 -23.03
C LEU A 301 7.24 -0.44 -23.47
N GLY A 302 7.05 0.65 -24.21
CA GLY A 302 5.76 1.01 -24.80
C GLY A 302 5.44 0.15 -26.02
N ASN A 303 4.16 -0.19 -26.23
CA ASN A 303 3.71 -0.96 -27.40
C ASN A 303 2.53 -0.31 -28.15
N THR A 304 2.15 0.91 -27.77
CA THR A 304 0.92 1.56 -28.26
C THR A 304 1.18 2.66 -29.29
N THR A 305 2.46 3.01 -29.54
CA THR A 305 2.82 4.13 -30.41
C THR A 305 2.87 3.70 -31.87
N ALA A 306 1.87 4.13 -32.63
CA ALA A 306 1.64 3.66 -33.99
C ALA A 306 0.90 4.69 -34.86
N PHE A 307 1.08 4.57 -36.17
CA PHE A 307 0.34 5.28 -37.19
C PHE A 307 -0.87 4.45 -37.63
N SER A 308 -2.04 5.08 -37.68
CA SER A 308 -3.27 4.51 -38.23
C SER A 308 -4.07 5.60 -38.93
N ASP A 309 -4.53 5.33 -40.15
CA ASP A 309 -5.37 6.24 -40.94
C ASP A 309 -4.79 7.66 -41.14
N GLY A 310 -3.47 7.77 -41.18
CA GLY A 310 -2.77 9.05 -41.33
C GLY A 310 -2.50 9.79 -40.02
N ALA A 311 -2.95 9.30 -38.86
CA ALA A 311 -2.69 9.92 -37.56
C ALA A 311 -1.71 9.08 -36.72
N LEU A 312 -0.91 9.73 -35.86
CA LEU A 312 -0.13 9.06 -34.83
C LEU A 312 -0.93 9.01 -33.53
N THR A 313 -0.98 7.83 -32.92
CA THR A 313 -1.43 7.64 -31.54
C THR A 313 -0.24 7.19 -30.69
N SER A 314 -0.02 7.78 -29.51
CA SER A 314 1.11 7.47 -28.62
C SER A 314 0.68 7.40 -27.15
N TYR A 315 1.01 6.30 -26.48
CA TYR A 315 0.81 6.11 -25.04
C TYR A 315 1.94 5.29 -24.42
N GLU A 316 2.97 5.96 -23.93
CA GLU A 316 4.13 5.29 -23.37
C GLU A 316 3.83 4.64 -22.01
N ASP A 317 4.55 3.56 -21.71
CA ASP A 317 4.33 2.77 -20.49
C ASP A 317 4.93 3.47 -19.27
N PHE A 318 4.36 3.18 -18.11
CA PHE A 318 4.74 3.82 -16.87
C PHE A 318 6.18 3.48 -16.44
N PRO A 319 6.79 4.31 -15.57
CA PRO A 319 8.10 4.02 -15.02
C PRO A 319 8.15 2.68 -14.26
N ARG A 320 9.22 1.92 -14.52
CA ARG A 320 9.54 0.63 -13.91
C ARG A 320 10.93 0.70 -13.30
N ASP A 321 11.15 -0.09 -12.25
CA ASP A 321 12.52 -0.32 -11.79
C ASP A 321 13.31 -1.14 -12.82
N GLN A 322 14.63 -1.24 -12.63
CA GLN A 322 15.49 -2.00 -13.54
C GLN A 322 15.17 -3.52 -13.63
N SER A 323 14.34 -4.06 -12.72
CA SER A 323 13.85 -5.44 -12.80
C SER A 323 12.58 -5.59 -13.65
N GLY A 324 12.02 -4.46 -14.13
CA GLY A 324 10.77 -4.39 -14.87
C GLY A 324 9.52 -4.34 -13.98
N VAL A 325 9.72 -4.29 -12.65
CA VAL A 325 8.63 -4.21 -11.68
C VAL A 325 8.06 -2.81 -11.68
N PHE A 326 6.74 -2.76 -11.81
CA PHE A 326 5.99 -1.54 -11.97
C PHE A 326 5.61 -0.93 -10.62
N GLN A 327 5.80 0.38 -10.46
CA GLN A 327 5.39 1.11 -9.26
C GLN A 327 4.00 1.75 -9.45
N THR A 328 2.97 1.17 -8.84
CA THR A 328 1.62 1.74 -8.78
C THR A 328 1.49 2.76 -7.64
N ASN A 329 1.73 4.04 -7.92
CA ASN A 329 1.00 5.14 -7.30
C ASN A 329 1.04 6.38 -8.18
N PHE A 330 0.14 6.40 -9.17
CA PHE A 330 0.06 7.42 -10.21
C PHE A 330 -0.05 8.86 -9.66
N ALA A 331 -0.51 9.08 -8.43
CA ALA A 331 -0.56 10.44 -7.88
C ALA A 331 0.82 11.16 -7.90
N GLN A 332 1.94 10.44 -7.96
CA GLN A 332 3.27 10.99 -7.68
C GLN A 332 4.20 11.11 -8.91
N VAL A 333 3.66 10.97 -10.13
CA VAL A 333 4.41 11.17 -11.38
C VAL A 333 3.54 11.93 -12.37
N SER A 334 4.11 12.93 -13.05
CA SER A 334 3.51 13.60 -14.20
C SER A 334 4.17 13.13 -15.50
N GLU A 335 3.41 13.08 -16.58
CA GLU A 335 3.86 12.62 -17.89
C GLU A 335 3.59 13.66 -18.98
N THR A 336 4.45 13.80 -19.96
CA THR A 336 4.19 14.68 -21.11
C THR A 336 4.78 14.06 -22.37
N THR A 337 3.97 14.02 -23.42
CA THR A 337 4.40 13.49 -24.72
C THR A 337 4.29 14.58 -25.78
N VAL A 338 5.37 14.84 -26.49
CA VAL A 338 5.47 15.87 -27.53
C VAL A 338 5.96 15.23 -28.81
N LEU A 339 5.19 15.34 -29.89
CA LEU A 339 5.62 15.01 -31.25
C LEU A 339 5.87 16.31 -32.01
N THR A 340 6.94 16.36 -32.80
CA THR A 340 7.14 17.39 -33.83
C THR A 340 7.69 16.77 -35.10
N ASP A 341 7.37 17.38 -36.23
CA ASP A 341 7.94 17.07 -37.55
C ASP A 341 8.85 18.19 -38.09
N GLY A 342 9.11 19.21 -37.27
CA GLY A 342 9.86 20.42 -37.65
C GLY A 342 8.98 21.60 -38.09
N GLU A 343 7.73 21.37 -38.51
CA GLU A 343 6.78 22.41 -38.91
C GLU A 343 5.64 22.58 -37.90
N SER A 344 5.17 21.47 -37.35
CA SER A 344 4.05 21.37 -36.43
C SER A 344 4.47 20.65 -35.15
N THR A 345 3.75 20.92 -34.07
CA THR A 345 4.01 20.32 -32.75
C THR A 345 2.69 19.89 -32.11
N TRP A 346 2.64 18.65 -31.65
CA TRP A 346 1.51 18.06 -30.95
C TRP A 346 1.93 17.71 -29.55
N THR A 347 1.13 18.12 -28.56
CA THR A 347 1.43 17.90 -27.15
C THR A 347 0.25 17.22 -26.47
N ALA A 348 0.55 16.13 -25.76
CA ALA A 348 -0.35 15.52 -24.80
C ALA A 348 0.16 15.86 -23.41
N GLY A 349 -0.70 16.52 -22.63
CA GLY A 349 -0.44 16.77 -21.22
C GLY A 349 -0.56 15.51 -20.38
N ASP A 350 -0.52 15.70 -19.06
CA ASP A 350 -0.43 14.62 -18.08
C ASP A 350 -1.38 13.44 -18.33
N ARG A 351 -0.78 12.26 -18.55
CA ARG A 351 -1.44 10.97 -18.78
C ARG A 351 -2.43 10.92 -19.92
N LYS A 352 -2.37 11.88 -20.84
CA LYS A 352 -3.24 11.88 -22.01
C LYS A 352 -2.60 11.09 -23.12
N LEU A 353 -3.45 10.33 -23.80
CA LEU A 353 -3.13 9.76 -25.11
C LEU A 353 -2.81 10.93 -26.05
N LEU A 354 -1.62 10.90 -26.67
CA LEU A 354 -1.36 11.79 -27.79
C LEU A 354 -2.07 11.21 -29.01
N ILE A 355 -2.96 12.00 -29.61
CA ILE A 355 -3.58 11.72 -30.89
C ILE A 355 -3.36 12.95 -31.76
N THR A 356 -2.68 12.79 -32.88
CA THR A 356 -2.57 13.87 -33.87
C THR A 356 -3.83 13.93 -34.73
N GLU A 357 -4.08 15.08 -35.33
CA GLU A 357 -4.88 15.11 -36.56
C GLU A 357 -4.18 14.33 -37.68
N LYS A 358 -4.85 14.22 -38.83
CA LYS A 358 -4.31 13.53 -40.00
C LYS A 358 -3.06 14.26 -40.50
N LEU A 359 -1.93 13.58 -40.44
CA LEU A 359 -0.62 14.07 -40.85
C LEU A 359 -0.50 14.06 -42.38
N PRO A 360 0.29 15.00 -42.97
CA PRO A 360 0.63 14.98 -44.38
C PRO A 360 1.21 13.63 -44.82
N ALA A 361 0.74 13.15 -45.98
CA ALA A 361 1.17 11.88 -46.58
C ALA A 361 2.63 11.95 -47.07
N GLY A 362 3.30 10.80 -47.04
CA GLY A 362 4.66 10.63 -47.53
C GLY A 362 5.71 10.54 -46.41
N PRO A 363 6.92 10.02 -46.72
CA PRO A 363 7.97 9.80 -45.73
C PRO A 363 8.47 11.11 -45.11
N ARG A 364 8.46 11.19 -43.78
CA ARG A 364 8.83 12.39 -43.03
C ARG A 364 9.60 12.04 -41.77
N LYS A 365 10.41 12.99 -41.31
CA LYS A 365 11.18 12.87 -40.08
C LYS A 365 10.35 13.40 -38.91
N PHE A 366 10.37 12.67 -37.80
CA PHE A 366 9.69 13.02 -36.57
C PHE A 366 10.68 13.04 -35.40
N THR A 367 10.40 13.91 -34.44
CA THR A 367 10.96 13.83 -33.09
C THR A 367 9.81 13.62 -32.12
N LEU A 368 9.89 12.54 -31.34
CA LEU A 368 8.95 12.24 -30.26
C LEU A 368 9.71 12.34 -28.95
N SER A 369 9.24 13.17 -28.03
CA SER A 369 9.75 13.25 -26.66
C SER A 369 8.69 12.73 -25.70
N HIS A 370 9.07 11.82 -24.82
CA HIS A 370 8.26 11.42 -23.67
C HIS A 370 9.03 11.75 -22.39
N THR A 371 8.40 12.49 -21.48
CA THR A 371 9.01 12.91 -20.22
C THR A 371 8.14 12.45 -19.07
N THR A 372 8.76 11.83 -18.06
CA THR A 372 8.14 11.52 -16.77
C THR A 372 8.86 12.30 -15.68
N VAL A 373 8.14 12.99 -14.81
CA VAL A 373 8.69 13.76 -13.69
C VAL A 373 8.05 13.27 -12.39
N ALA A 374 8.85 12.89 -11.41
CA ALA A 374 8.37 12.58 -10.07
C ALA A 374 7.90 13.88 -9.40
N THR A 375 6.70 13.86 -8.82
CA THR A 375 6.07 15.03 -8.20
C THR A 375 5.96 14.90 -6.68
N SER A 376 6.75 14.01 -6.07
CA SER A 376 6.67 13.69 -4.66
C SER A 376 8.03 13.56 -3.99
N ALA A 377 8.16 14.10 -2.78
CA ALA A 377 9.34 14.01 -1.93
C ALA A 377 9.74 12.56 -1.56
N SER A 378 8.83 11.61 -1.75
CA SER A 378 9.12 10.17 -1.57
C SER A 378 9.96 9.57 -2.70
N TYR A 379 10.02 10.22 -3.87
CA TYR A 379 10.78 9.80 -5.04
C TYR A 379 12.04 10.67 -5.22
N ARG A 380 13.13 10.29 -4.55
CA ARG A 380 14.40 11.06 -4.56
C ARG A 380 15.39 10.66 -5.65
N LEU A 381 15.22 9.47 -6.21
CA LEU A 381 16.01 8.97 -7.34
C LEU A 381 15.11 8.86 -8.56
N SER A 382 15.72 8.99 -9.75
CA SER A 382 15.01 9.02 -11.03
C SER A 382 13.92 10.09 -11.06
N THR A 383 14.22 11.29 -10.56
CA THR A 383 13.27 12.40 -10.41
C THR A 383 12.72 12.88 -11.75
N ARG A 384 13.46 12.67 -12.84
CA ARG A 384 13.01 12.88 -14.21
C ARG A 384 13.59 11.83 -15.12
N ALA A 385 12.78 11.30 -16.02
CA ALA A 385 13.25 10.50 -17.15
C ALA A 385 12.68 11.08 -18.44
N GLN A 386 13.54 11.22 -19.45
CA GLN A 386 13.16 11.73 -20.76
C GLN A 386 13.73 10.86 -21.85
N ASP A 387 12.85 10.39 -22.72
CA ASP A 387 13.18 9.75 -23.98
C ASP A 387 12.95 10.73 -25.12
N VAL A 388 13.95 10.89 -25.97
CA VAL A 388 13.86 11.67 -27.20
C VAL A 388 14.20 10.75 -28.37
N TRP A 389 13.18 10.38 -29.13
CA TRP A 389 13.33 9.60 -30.36
C TRP A 389 13.39 10.52 -31.56
N THR A 390 14.22 10.14 -32.53
CA THR A 390 14.19 10.71 -33.87
C THR A 390 14.08 9.58 -34.87
N PHE A 391 13.11 9.66 -35.77
CA PHE A 391 12.83 8.59 -36.72
C PHE A 391 12.20 9.09 -38.01
N GLN A 392 12.19 8.24 -39.03
CA GLN A 392 11.52 8.50 -40.31
C GLN A 392 10.37 7.51 -40.51
N SER A 393 9.19 8.01 -40.89
CA SER A 393 8.01 7.17 -41.16
C SER A 393 7.10 7.81 -42.21
N ASP A 394 6.27 7.01 -42.87
CA ASP A 394 5.18 7.48 -43.73
C ASP A 394 3.84 7.31 -42.97
N PRO A 395 3.20 8.42 -42.53
CA PRO A 395 1.95 8.37 -41.78
C PRO A 395 0.79 7.72 -42.54
N SER A 396 0.87 7.66 -43.88
CA SER A 396 -0.17 7.02 -44.69
C SER A 396 -0.23 5.49 -44.54
N SER A 397 0.83 4.90 -43.97
CA SER A 397 0.92 3.46 -43.73
C SER A 397 0.51 3.10 -42.30
N ASN A 398 -0.36 2.09 -42.14
CA ASN A 398 -0.68 1.55 -40.83
C ASN A 398 0.53 0.76 -40.30
N SER A 399 1.27 1.35 -39.36
CA SER A 399 2.56 0.84 -38.93
C SER A 399 2.90 1.26 -37.48
N ALA A 400 3.71 0.46 -36.79
CA ALA A 400 4.27 0.87 -35.51
C ALA A 400 5.33 1.97 -35.72
N ALA A 401 5.39 2.94 -34.81
CA ALA A 401 6.47 3.92 -34.86
C ALA A 401 7.82 3.23 -34.62
N PRO A 402 8.87 3.55 -35.41
CA PRO A 402 10.16 2.88 -35.33
C PRO A 402 11.03 3.40 -34.17
N LEU A 403 10.53 3.22 -32.95
CA LEU A 403 11.18 3.67 -31.72
C LEU A 403 12.18 2.63 -31.22
N ILE A 404 13.20 3.09 -30.50
CA ILE A 404 14.21 2.25 -29.84
C ILE A 404 14.03 2.42 -28.34
N ASP A 405 13.91 1.33 -27.60
CA ASP A 405 13.73 1.33 -26.16
C ASP A 405 15.03 0.89 -25.45
N PRO A 406 15.78 1.82 -24.83
CA PRO A 406 16.93 1.49 -24.01
C PRO A 406 16.51 1.13 -22.58
N LEU A 407 17.01 0.02 -22.05
CA LEU A 407 16.90 -0.35 -20.63
C LEU A 407 18.25 -0.15 -19.94
N LEU A 408 18.31 0.78 -18.99
CA LEU A 408 19.46 1.02 -18.11
C LEU A 408 19.40 0.14 -16.88
N THR A 409 20.51 -0.47 -16.49
CA THR A 409 20.63 -1.22 -15.24
C THR A 409 21.95 -0.86 -14.56
N ALA A 410 21.98 -0.90 -13.24
CA ALA A 410 23.14 -0.62 -12.41
C ALA A 410 23.33 -1.72 -11.36
N SER A 411 24.58 -2.16 -11.19
CA SER A 411 24.98 -3.14 -10.17
C SER A 411 26.09 -2.60 -9.29
N GLY A 412 26.13 -3.05 -8.04
CA GLY A 412 27.02 -2.52 -7.00
C GLY A 412 26.43 -1.39 -6.17
N LEU A 413 25.10 -1.20 -6.23
CA LEU A 413 24.37 -0.24 -5.40
C LEU A 413 24.02 -0.83 -4.04
N ASP A 414 23.86 0.03 -3.04
CA ASP A 414 23.23 -0.37 -1.78
C ASP A 414 21.69 -0.52 -1.90
N ALA A 415 21.04 -0.88 -0.79
CA ALA A 415 19.59 -1.09 -0.75
C ALA A 415 18.76 0.19 -1.00
N PHE A 416 19.41 1.37 -0.98
CA PHE A 416 18.79 2.66 -1.25
C PHE A 416 19.13 3.17 -2.67
N GLY A 417 19.82 2.38 -3.50
CA GLY A 417 20.20 2.77 -4.85
C GLY A 417 21.39 3.74 -4.90
N HIS A 418 22.22 3.78 -3.86
CA HIS A 418 23.40 4.65 -3.80
C HIS A 418 24.66 3.93 -4.26
N VAL A 419 25.51 4.70 -4.94
CA VAL A 419 26.87 4.33 -5.32
C VAL A 419 27.77 4.44 -4.07
N GLY A 420 28.55 3.40 -3.79
CA GLY A 420 29.58 3.45 -2.75
C GLY A 420 30.88 4.10 -3.24
N THR A 421 31.99 3.84 -2.53
CA THR A 421 33.33 4.25 -2.97
C THR A 421 33.91 3.31 -4.04
N ALA A 422 33.32 2.13 -4.23
CA ALA A 422 33.71 1.17 -5.26
C ALA A 422 33.01 1.49 -6.60
N PRO A 423 33.66 1.22 -7.75
CA PRO A 423 33.04 1.43 -9.06
C PRO A 423 31.79 0.57 -9.27
N VAL A 424 30.73 1.18 -9.79
CA VAL A 424 29.50 0.48 -10.20
C VAL A 424 29.53 0.15 -11.68
N THR A 425 28.79 -0.89 -12.08
CA THR A 425 28.62 -1.25 -13.50
C THR A 425 27.27 -0.75 -13.97
N VAL A 426 27.26 0.12 -14.98
CA VAL A 426 26.08 0.51 -15.74
C VAL A 426 25.99 -0.39 -16.96
N SER A 427 24.86 -1.07 -17.17
CA SER A 427 24.61 -1.89 -18.35
C SER A 427 23.37 -1.40 -19.08
N VAL A 428 23.42 -1.43 -20.41
CA VAL A 428 22.36 -1.01 -21.31
C VAL A 428 21.95 -2.19 -22.17
N SER A 429 20.64 -2.37 -22.36
CA SER A 429 20.11 -3.15 -23.49
C SER A 429 19.08 -2.33 -24.25
N ALA A 430 19.34 -2.05 -25.52
CA ALA A 430 18.45 -1.32 -26.42
C ALA A 430 17.79 -2.25 -27.44
N ARG A 431 16.50 -2.09 -27.67
CA ARG A 431 15.71 -2.91 -28.61
C ARG A 431 14.84 -2.01 -29.49
N SER A 432 14.73 -2.33 -30.77
CA SER A 432 13.82 -1.62 -31.67
C SER A 432 12.41 -2.22 -31.61
N ARG A 433 11.39 -1.36 -31.62
CA ARG A 433 9.97 -1.75 -31.71
C ARG A 433 9.61 -2.33 -33.08
N LEU A 434 10.42 -2.11 -34.11
CA LEU A 434 10.26 -2.77 -35.42
C LEU A 434 10.74 -4.23 -35.44
N SER A 435 11.25 -4.76 -34.32
CA SER A 435 11.82 -6.10 -34.23
C SER A 435 12.94 -6.32 -35.27
N SER A 436 12.97 -7.46 -35.96
CA SER A 436 13.99 -7.79 -36.96
C SER A 436 14.01 -6.87 -38.18
N ARG A 437 12.96 -6.07 -38.42
CA ARG A 437 12.87 -5.15 -39.57
C ARG A 437 13.80 -3.94 -39.45
N ALA A 438 14.20 -3.57 -38.23
CA ALA A 438 15.08 -2.42 -37.98
C ALA A 438 16.56 -2.71 -38.28
N GLY A 439 16.93 -3.99 -38.42
CA GLY A 439 18.33 -4.43 -38.38
C GLY A 439 18.92 -4.39 -36.97
N ALA A 440 20.25 -4.31 -36.89
CA ALA A 440 20.97 -4.31 -35.62
C ALA A 440 20.84 -2.96 -34.90
N VAL A 441 20.46 -2.99 -33.61
CA VAL A 441 20.53 -1.83 -32.72
C VAL A 441 21.93 -1.75 -32.11
N THR A 442 22.48 -0.54 -32.02
CA THR A 442 23.78 -0.26 -31.41
C THR A 442 23.61 0.81 -30.33
N VAL A 443 24.18 0.57 -29.14
CA VAL A 443 24.32 1.61 -28.11
C VAL A 443 25.50 2.48 -28.53
N THR A 444 25.23 3.75 -28.83
CA THR A 444 26.22 4.69 -29.39
C THR A 444 26.91 5.53 -28.32
N GLY A 445 26.37 5.59 -27.10
CA GLY A 445 26.99 6.32 -26.00
C GLY A 445 26.35 6.03 -24.64
N ILE A 446 27.17 6.08 -23.59
CA ILE A 446 26.74 6.09 -22.20
C ILE A 446 27.48 7.26 -21.54
N ALA A 447 26.75 8.17 -20.90
CA ALA A 447 27.32 9.33 -20.23
C ALA A 447 26.70 9.49 -18.83
N TRP A 448 27.39 10.21 -17.96
CA TRP A 448 26.90 10.54 -16.62
C TRP A 448 27.15 11.99 -16.26
N SER A 449 26.42 12.47 -15.25
CA SER A 449 26.51 13.84 -14.73
C SER A 449 26.31 13.82 -13.21
N ALA A 450 27.03 14.71 -12.50
CA ALA A 450 26.89 14.93 -11.06
C ALA A 450 26.02 16.16 -10.72
N ASP A 451 25.54 16.89 -11.74
CA ASP A 451 24.88 18.19 -11.64
C ASP A 451 23.61 18.25 -12.51
N ASP A 452 22.86 17.14 -12.52
CA ASP A 452 21.57 16.99 -13.19
C ASP A 452 21.57 17.35 -14.68
N GLY A 453 22.72 17.15 -15.31
CA GLY A 453 22.91 17.25 -16.75
C GLY A 453 23.46 18.60 -17.23
N ALA A 454 23.89 19.49 -16.33
CA ALA A 454 24.61 20.70 -16.73
C ALA A 454 25.97 20.36 -17.37
N HIS A 455 26.68 19.36 -16.83
CA HIS A 455 27.91 18.83 -17.41
C HIS A 455 27.84 17.31 -17.54
N TRP A 456 28.22 16.80 -18.70
CA TRP A 456 28.20 15.38 -19.01
C TRP A 456 29.60 14.84 -19.28
N THR A 457 29.88 13.68 -18.71
CA THR A 457 31.12 12.93 -18.91
C THR A 457 30.78 11.61 -19.58
N ASP A 458 31.38 11.35 -20.74
CA ASP A 458 31.23 10.07 -21.43
C ASP A 458 31.90 8.95 -20.63
N LEU A 459 31.20 7.82 -20.53
CA LEU A 459 31.75 6.60 -19.94
C LEU A 459 32.26 5.68 -21.06
N PRO A 460 33.51 5.18 -20.96
CA PRO A 460 34.00 4.17 -21.89
C PRO A 460 33.12 2.91 -21.86
N ALA A 461 32.31 2.74 -22.91
CA ALA A 461 31.37 1.64 -23.02
C ALA A 461 31.98 0.48 -23.81
N THR A 462 31.85 -0.74 -23.26
CA THR A 462 32.21 -1.98 -23.93
C THR A 462 30.94 -2.65 -24.46
N ALA A 463 30.89 -2.91 -25.77
CA ALA A 463 29.78 -3.63 -26.39
C ALA A 463 29.64 -5.05 -25.78
N GLY A 464 28.42 -5.47 -25.50
CA GLY A 464 28.12 -6.81 -25.02
C GLY A 464 28.06 -7.83 -26.16
N THR A 465 27.94 -9.11 -25.80
CA THR A 465 27.89 -10.22 -26.77
C THR A 465 26.60 -10.26 -27.58
N LYS A 466 25.54 -9.59 -27.11
CA LYS A 466 24.27 -9.44 -27.83
C LYS A 466 24.21 -8.06 -28.49
N ALA A 467 23.71 -8.00 -29.72
CA ALA A 467 23.43 -6.73 -30.38
C ALA A 467 22.53 -5.84 -29.50
N GLY A 468 22.80 -4.53 -29.52
CA GLY A 468 22.10 -3.56 -28.69
C GLY A 468 22.48 -3.57 -27.21
N THR A 469 23.52 -4.30 -26.79
CA THR A 469 23.97 -4.30 -25.39
C THR A 469 25.33 -3.63 -25.21
N ALA A 470 25.51 -2.91 -24.11
CA ALA A 470 26.77 -2.29 -23.73
C ALA A 470 26.92 -2.19 -22.21
N THR A 471 28.15 -2.11 -21.71
CA THR A 471 28.45 -1.95 -20.28
C THR A 471 29.52 -0.90 -20.08
N ALA A 472 29.43 -0.15 -18.98
CA ALA A 472 30.40 0.87 -18.59
C ALA A 472 30.64 0.83 -17.09
N ARG A 473 31.84 1.24 -16.66
CA ARG A 473 32.20 1.41 -15.25
C ARG A 473 32.09 2.87 -14.87
N LEU A 474 31.42 3.16 -13.76
CA LEU A 474 31.28 4.51 -13.20
C LEU A 474 31.89 4.55 -11.79
N THR A 475 32.69 5.58 -11.53
CA THR A 475 33.23 5.87 -10.20
C THR A 475 32.80 7.28 -9.83
N ALA A 476 31.95 7.41 -8.82
CA ALA A 476 31.55 8.70 -8.27
C ALA A 476 32.56 9.16 -7.21
N SER A 477 32.83 10.46 -7.14
CA SER A 477 33.66 11.01 -6.08
C SER A 477 32.92 10.99 -4.74
N ALA A 478 33.65 11.05 -3.63
CA ALA A 478 33.04 11.08 -2.29
C ALA A 478 32.14 12.31 -2.05
N THR A 479 32.27 13.36 -2.87
CA THR A 479 31.48 14.60 -2.80
C THR A 479 30.32 14.60 -3.78
N THR A 480 30.12 13.54 -4.56
CA THR A 480 29.02 13.46 -5.53
C THR A 480 27.72 13.14 -4.80
N PRO A 481 26.69 14.01 -4.85
CA PRO A 481 25.41 13.76 -4.18
C PRO A 481 24.51 12.81 -4.99
N TRP A 482 24.60 12.84 -6.31
CA TRP A 482 23.79 12.02 -7.23
C TRP A 482 24.52 11.77 -8.55
N VAL A 483 24.03 10.77 -9.27
CA VAL A 483 24.47 10.41 -10.61
C VAL A 483 23.27 10.42 -11.54
N SER A 484 23.26 11.35 -12.48
CA SER A 484 22.38 11.34 -13.64
C SER A 484 23.00 10.51 -14.75
N LEU A 485 22.18 9.76 -15.49
CA LEU A 485 22.64 8.88 -16.58
C LEU A 485 21.99 9.26 -17.90
N ARG A 486 22.77 9.16 -18.98
CA ARG A 486 22.26 9.32 -20.34
C ARG A 486 22.79 8.23 -21.24
N VAL A 487 21.91 7.71 -22.09
CA VAL A 487 22.24 6.69 -23.07
C VAL A 487 21.71 7.10 -24.43
N THR A 488 22.53 6.85 -25.45
CA THR A 488 22.16 7.02 -26.84
C THR A 488 22.24 5.68 -27.56
N ALA A 489 21.27 5.44 -28.45
CA ALA A 489 21.27 4.24 -29.29
C ALA A 489 20.70 4.58 -30.68
N ALA A 490 21.11 3.79 -31.67
CA ALA A 490 20.66 3.90 -33.05
C ALA A 490 20.42 2.51 -33.67
N ASP A 491 19.54 2.43 -34.66
CA ASP A 491 19.36 1.24 -35.49
C ASP A 491 19.96 1.43 -36.89
N ALA A 492 19.94 0.35 -37.70
CA ALA A 492 20.50 0.37 -39.05
C ALA A 492 19.69 1.23 -40.04
N LEU A 493 18.49 1.66 -39.67
CA LEU A 493 17.64 2.54 -40.46
C LEU A 493 17.87 4.02 -40.14
N GLY A 494 18.76 4.34 -39.19
CA GLY A 494 19.07 5.70 -38.79
C GLY A 494 18.09 6.27 -37.76
N ASN A 495 17.20 5.46 -37.18
CA ASN A 495 16.39 5.89 -36.04
C ASN A 495 17.28 5.98 -34.81
N THR A 496 17.04 6.97 -33.96
CA THR A 496 17.85 7.21 -32.76
C THR A 496 16.99 7.43 -31.54
N VAL A 497 17.54 7.12 -30.37
CA VAL A 497 16.97 7.49 -29.07
C VAL A 497 18.06 8.09 -28.18
N THR A 498 17.69 9.14 -27.43
CA THR A 498 18.43 9.58 -26.25
C THR A 498 17.54 9.42 -25.04
N ARG A 499 17.94 8.58 -24.08
CA ARG A 499 17.30 8.47 -22.77
C ARG A 499 18.15 9.17 -21.74
N THR A 500 17.56 10.12 -21.01
CA THR A 500 18.17 10.81 -19.88
C THR A 500 17.39 10.49 -18.62
N VAL A 501 18.06 10.00 -17.58
CA VAL A 501 17.49 9.78 -16.25
C VAL A 501 18.23 10.68 -15.27
N THR A 502 17.55 11.72 -14.80
CA THR A 502 18.06 12.68 -13.81
C THR A 502 18.03 12.04 -12.43
N ARG A 503 19.13 12.21 -11.66
CA ARG A 503 19.37 11.54 -10.37
C ARG A 503 19.10 10.03 -10.43
N ALA A 504 19.55 9.39 -11.51
CA ALA A 504 19.38 7.96 -11.75
C ALA A 504 19.84 7.09 -10.58
N LEU A 505 20.89 7.50 -9.87
CA LEU A 505 21.46 6.83 -8.69
C LEU A 505 21.81 7.86 -7.61
N GLY A 506 21.79 7.45 -6.35
CA GLY A 506 22.32 8.26 -5.25
C GLY A 506 23.85 8.23 -5.24
N GLY A 507 24.51 9.32 -4.87
CA GLY A 507 25.96 9.38 -4.75
C GLY A 507 26.46 9.00 -3.35
N PRO A 508 27.78 9.03 -3.09
CA PRO A 508 28.32 8.81 -1.76
C PRO A 508 28.07 9.96 -0.78
N ALA A 509 27.87 11.19 -1.27
CA ALA A 509 27.57 12.36 -0.45
C ALA A 509 26.07 12.49 -0.19
N ALA A 510 25.73 13.26 0.85
CA ALA A 510 24.35 13.63 1.11
C ALA A 510 23.80 14.55 0.00
N ALA A 511 22.52 14.39 -0.30
CA ALA A 511 21.75 15.31 -1.12
C ALA A 511 21.75 16.72 -0.53
N PRO A 512 22.15 17.77 -1.28
CA PRO A 512 21.74 19.13 -0.95
C PRO A 512 20.23 19.32 -1.20
N GLU A 513 19.68 20.39 -0.65
CA GLU A 513 18.36 20.90 -1.04
C GLU A 513 18.35 21.27 -2.53
N GLY A 514 17.21 21.07 -3.19
CA GLY A 514 17.08 21.19 -4.64
C GLY A 514 16.25 22.40 -5.04
N HIS A 515 16.88 23.49 -5.49
CA HIS A 515 16.17 24.73 -5.90
C HIS A 515 16.39 25.06 -7.37
N THR A 516 15.30 25.33 -8.09
CA THR A 516 15.32 25.95 -9.41
C THR A 516 14.23 27.01 -9.53
N GLY A 517 14.51 28.09 -10.26
CA GLY A 517 13.59 29.22 -10.39
C GLY A 517 13.45 30.04 -9.11
N THR A 518 12.26 30.59 -8.87
CA THR A 518 11.95 31.50 -7.74
C THR A 518 10.90 30.95 -6.79
N LEU A 519 10.55 29.68 -6.92
CA LEU A 519 9.62 28.97 -6.05
C LEU A 519 10.24 28.82 -4.65
N THR A 520 9.47 29.09 -3.59
CA THR A 520 9.95 29.03 -2.19
C THR A 520 8.90 28.44 -1.25
N ILE A 521 9.37 27.81 -0.17
CA ILE A 521 8.56 27.29 0.94
C ILE A 521 8.80 28.16 2.19
N SER A 522 7.74 28.50 2.92
CA SER A 522 7.82 29.26 4.18
C SER A 522 6.74 28.85 5.18
N ASP A 523 6.83 29.40 6.40
CA ASP A 523 5.81 29.25 7.45
C ASP A 523 5.41 27.80 7.73
N VAL A 524 6.40 26.90 7.72
CA VAL A 524 6.18 25.49 7.98
C VAL A 524 5.92 25.29 9.46
N ASP A 525 4.74 24.77 9.77
CA ASP A 525 4.37 24.33 11.10
C ASP A 525 3.71 22.95 11.04
N ILE A 526 3.92 22.18 12.09
CA ILE A 526 3.27 20.90 12.29
C ILE A 526 2.71 20.92 13.70
N ALA A 527 1.48 20.39 13.88
CA ALA A 527 0.81 20.43 15.17
C ALA A 527 1.74 19.99 16.31
N ASP A 528 2.09 20.96 17.15
CA ASP A 528 3.29 20.94 17.98
C ASP A 528 3.00 20.28 19.33
N ALA A 529 3.19 18.97 19.37
CA ALA A 529 3.31 18.22 20.62
C ALA A 529 4.19 17.01 20.35
N PRO A 530 5.00 16.56 21.33
CA PRO A 530 5.51 15.19 21.32
C PRO A 530 4.32 14.29 21.00
N LEU A 531 4.34 13.64 19.83
CA LEU A 531 3.18 12.93 19.34
C LEU A 531 3.03 11.72 20.25
N VAL A 532 2.11 11.86 21.20
CA VAL A 532 1.74 10.81 22.13
C VAL A 532 0.86 9.86 21.35
N VAL A 533 1.41 8.69 21.05
CA VAL A 533 0.73 7.70 20.22
C VAL A 533 -0.51 7.16 20.96
N THR A 534 -1.68 7.76 20.72
CA THR A 534 -2.98 7.27 21.22
C THR A 534 -3.97 7.08 20.07
N GLY A 535 -4.17 5.83 19.63
CA GLY A 535 -5.19 5.49 18.64
C GLY A 535 -5.02 6.20 17.29
N ASN A 536 -6.12 6.29 16.53
CA ASN A 536 -6.13 6.93 15.21
C ASN A 536 -6.20 8.46 15.37
N GLN A 537 -5.06 9.13 15.32
CA GLN A 537 -4.97 10.59 15.22
C GLN A 537 -4.49 11.01 13.83
N GLU A 538 -4.86 12.23 13.44
CA GLU A 538 -4.32 12.90 12.27
C GLU A 538 -3.27 13.91 12.74
N LEU A 539 -2.11 13.91 12.08
CA LEU A 539 -1.05 14.88 12.27
C LEU A 539 -1.14 15.87 11.11
N THR A 540 -1.51 17.11 11.42
CA THR A 540 -1.69 18.16 10.41
C THR A 540 -0.45 19.05 10.37
N ALA A 541 0.08 19.25 9.17
CA ALA A 541 1.12 20.23 8.88
C ALA A 541 0.56 21.32 7.96
N HIS A 542 1.05 22.55 8.15
CA HIS A 542 0.74 23.67 7.32
C HIS A 542 2.04 24.32 6.81
N TYR A 543 2.03 24.78 5.57
CA TYR A 543 3.16 25.49 4.98
C TYR A 543 2.68 26.39 3.85
N THR A 544 3.48 27.40 3.52
CA THR A 544 3.19 28.37 2.47
C THR A 544 4.11 28.10 1.29
N VAL A 545 3.55 28.08 0.08
CA VAL A 545 4.30 27.99 -1.18
C VAL A 545 4.12 29.29 -1.94
N THR A 546 5.23 29.91 -2.36
CA THR A 546 5.24 31.18 -3.09
C THR A 546 5.97 31.05 -4.41
N ASP A 547 5.31 31.41 -5.51
CA ASP A 547 5.87 31.47 -6.85
C ASP A 547 5.34 32.67 -7.66
N PRO A 548 6.22 33.52 -8.21
CA PRO A 548 5.84 34.53 -9.19
C PRO A 548 5.00 34.03 -10.37
N SER A 549 5.13 32.78 -10.79
CA SER A 549 4.38 32.22 -11.93
C SER A 549 2.95 31.75 -11.59
N GLY A 550 2.58 31.71 -10.31
CA GLY A 550 1.22 31.43 -9.86
C GLY A 550 1.11 30.17 -9.02
N THR A 551 0.33 29.19 -9.49
CA THR A 551 0.02 27.96 -8.75
C THR A 551 1.19 26.98 -8.78
N ALA A 552 1.49 26.39 -7.62
CA ALA A 552 2.43 25.29 -7.48
C ALA A 552 1.70 24.04 -6.98
N ALA A 553 2.13 22.86 -7.42
CA ALA A 553 1.81 21.61 -6.75
C ALA A 553 2.82 21.40 -5.62
N ALA A 554 2.38 20.89 -4.49
CA ALA A 554 3.27 20.62 -3.37
C ALA A 554 2.88 19.30 -2.71
N ASP A 555 3.89 18.63 -2.14
CA ASP A 555 3.80 17.36 -1.44
C ASP A 555 4.67 17.45 -0.18
N LEU A 556 4.31 16.66 0.84
CA LEU A 556 5.04 16.60 2.09
C LEU A 556 5.37 15.15 2.48
N VAL A 557 6.56 14.95 3.05
CA VAL A 557 6.98 13.67 3.60
C VAL A 557 7.54 13.87 5.00
N LEU A 558 7.15 12.96 5.90
CA LEU A 558 7.74 12.84 7.22
C LEU A 558 8.70 11.65 7.23
N TYR A 559 9.96 11.87 7.62
CA TYR A 559 11.00 10.85 7.56
C TYR A 559 11.81 10.75 8.87
N HIS A 560 12.40 9.58 9.10
CA HIS A 560 13.21 9.29 10.28
C HIS A 560 14.62 8.86 9.88
N GLY A 561 15.64 9.40 10.52
CA GLY A 561 17.04 9.26 10.09
C GLY A 561 17.43 10.33 9.07
N SER A 562 18.42 10.05 8.23
CA SER A 562 18.85 10.98 7.17
C SER A 562 17.87 11.02 6.00
N TYR A 563 17.75 12.17 5.33
CA TYR A 563 16.87 12.35 4.17
C TYR A 563 17.15 11.32 3.07
N ASP A 564 18.41 11.07 2.70
CA ASP A 564 18.76 10.14 1.59
C ASP A 564 18.51 8.66 1.89
N ARG A 565 18.77 8.28 3.14
CA ARG A 565 18.67 6.91 3.65
C ARG A 565 17.74 6.87 4.86
N PRO A 566 16.44 7.17 4.68
CA PRO A 566 15.50 7.19 5.76
C PRO A 566 15.37 5.78 6.30
N THR A 567 15.33 5.68 7.61
CA THR A 567 15.03 4.41 8.29
C THR A 567 13.54 4.20 8.43
N GLY A 568 12.73 5.26 8.37
CA GLY A 568 11.28 5.25 8.28
C GLY A 568 10.75 6.43 7.48
N MET A 569 9.60 6.24 6.82
CA MET A 569 8.98 7.26 5.97
C MET A 569 7.46 7.17 6.06
N LEU A 570 6.80 8.33 6.12
CA LEU A 570 5.37 8.48 6.07
C LEU A 570 5.04 9.56 5.04
N THR A 571 4.24 9.17 4.07
CA THR A 571 3.69 10.05 3.05
C THR A 571 2.22 10.32 3.34
N GLU A 572 1.72 11.40 2.77
CA GLU A 572 0.31 11.72 2.83
C GLU A 572 -0.50 10.71 2.01
N PRO A 573 -1.72 10.34 2.46
CA PRO A 573 -2.58 9.46 1.69
C PRO A 573 -3.14 10.15 0.43
N PHE A 574 -3.14 11.49 0.39
CA PHE A 574 -3.62 12.34 -0.71
C PHE A 574 -2.76 13.61 -0.78
N HIS A 575 -2.73 14.29 -1.92
CA HIS A 575 -2.02 15.56 -2.06
C HIS A 575 -2.53 16.61 -1.04
N PRO A 576 -1.63 17.49 -0.57
CA PRO A 576 -1.95 18.66 0.24
C PRO A 576 -3.08 19.50 -0.36
N VAL A 577 -3.96 20.00 0.51
CA VAL A 577 -4.98 20.96 0.13
C VAL A 577 -4.38 22.35 0.17
N CYS A 578 -4.08 22.92 -1.00
CA CYS A 578 -3.53 24.28 -1.13
C CYS A 578 -4.64 25.31 -1.39
N THR A 579 -4.77 26.27 -0.48
CA THR A 579 -5.73 27.38 -0.58
C THR A 579 -5.01 28.68 -0.98
N PRO A 580 -5.46 29.42 -2.01
CA PRO A 580 -4.80 30.66 -2.41
C PRO A 580 -4.80 31.71 -1.29
N LEU A 581 -3.63 32.26 -0.99
CA LEU A 581 -3.46 33.47 -0.17
C LEU A 581 -3.38 34.73 -1.04
N SER A 582 -2.82 34.60 -2.25
CA SER A 582 -2.75 35.66 -3.27
C SER A 582 -2.61 35.05 -4.67
N ALA A 583 -2.38 35.88 -5.69
CA ALA A 583 -2.07 35.42 -7.05
C ALA A 583 -0.75 34.63 -7.17
N LYS A 584 0.13 34.74 -6.17
CA LYS A 584 1.50 34.16 -6.17
C LYS A 584 1.80 33.27 -4.97
N ALA A 585 0.87 33.14 -4.04
CA ALA A 585 1.12 32.43 -2.78
C ALA A 585 -0.09 31.59 -2.38
N GLN A 586 0.16 30.39 -1.84
CA GLN A 586 -0.86 29.44 -1.42
C GLN A 586 -0.48 28.83 -0.07
N ARG A 587 -1.48 28.61 0.80
CA ARG A 587 -1.33 27.90 2.06
C ARG A 587 -1.74 26.44 1.87
N CYS A 588 -0.78 25.53 1.95
CA CYS A 588 -1.01 24.11 1.84
C CYS A 588 -1.21 23.49 3.23
N THR A 589 -2.17 22.56 3.30
CA THR A 589 -2.45 21.77 4.50
C THR A 589 -2.29 20.30 4.18
N ALA A 590 -1.39 19.67 4.90
CA ALA A 590 -0.99 18.28 4.78
C ALA A 590 -1.51 17.48 5.96
N THR A 591 -2.07 16.29 5.72
CA THR A 591 -2.61 15.43 6.78
C THR A 591 -1.98 14.05 6.74
N LEU A 592 -1.24 13.73 7.79
CA LEU A 592 -0.55 12.46 7.97
C LEU A 592 -1.29 11.57 8.97
N SER A 593 -1.36 10.27 8.67
CA SER A 593 -2.01 9.26 9.51
C SER A 593 -1.05 8.73 10.57
N THR A 594 -1.31 9.02 11.85
CA THR A 594 -0.52 8.47 12.96
C THR A 594 -0.73 6.96 13.15
N HIS A 595 -1.80 6.41 12.55
CA HIS A 595 -2.04 4.97 12.52
C HIS A 595 -0.98 4.22 11.71
N ASP A 596 -0.42 4.87 10.69
CA ASP A 596 0.68 4.30 9.91
C ASP A 596 2.01 4.38 10.66
N LEU A 597 2.19 5.38 11.54
CA LEU A 597 3.34 5.44 12.46
C LEU A 597 3.33 4.30 13.47
N LEU A 598 2.16 3.95 14.03
CA LEU A 598 1.99 2.78 14.91
C LEU A 598 2.47 1.49 14.24
N ARG A 599 2.15 1.33 12.96
CA ARG A 599 2.51 0.15 12.17
C ARG A 599 4.00 0.03 11.87
N LEU A 600 4.79 1.05 12.16
CA LEU A 600 6.24 1.02 12.00
C LEU A 600 6.97 0.41 13.19
N GLY A 601 6.33 0.30 14.37
CA GLY A 601 6.90 -0.32 15.57
C GLY A 601 7.89 0.56 16.33
N GLY A 602 8.47 0.00 17.39
CA GLY A 602 9.21 0.77 18.40
C GLY A 602 10.58 1.31 18.05
N ALA A 603 11.13 0.89 16.91
CA ALA A 603 12.40 1.38 16.40
C ALA A 603 12.30 2.79 15.79
N ASN A 604 11.12 3.42 15.80
CA ASN A 604 10.88 4.74 15.20
C ASN A 604 10.30 5.76 16.20
N GLY A 605 10.44 5.49 17.50
CA GLY A 605 10.34 6.56 18.49
C GLY A 605 11.54 7.50 18.37
N GLY A 606 11.34 8.78 18.65
CA GLY A 606 12.38 9.80 18.51
C GLY A 606 11.98 10.91 17.53
N THR A 607 12.98 11.65 17.06
CA THR A 607 12.78 12.82 16.19
C THR A 607 12.57 12.38 14.75
N TRP A 608 11.46 12.84 14.18
CA TRP A 608 11.15 12.77 12.77
C TRP A 608 11.28 14.16 12.16
N HIS A 609 11.66 14.18 10.90
CA HIS A 609 11.95 15.37 10.13
C HIS A 609 10.93 15.51 9.01
N LEU A 610 10.58 16.74 8.68
CA LEU A 610 9.67 17.07 7.60
C LEU A 610 10.47 17.50 6.38
N ALA A 611 10.07 17.03 5.20
CA ALA A 611 10.54 17.57 3.93
C ALA A 611 9.33 17.93 3.07
N VAL A 612 9.47 19.00 2.30
CA VAL A 612 8.44 19.53 1.42
C VAL A 612 9.05 19.67 0.03
N VAL A 613 8.33 19.15 -0.96
CA VAL A 613 8.64 19.34 -2.37
C VAL A 613 7.53 20.16 -2.99
N ALA A 614 7.88 21.15 -3.80
CA ALA A 614 6.91 21.85 -4.63
C ALA A 614 7.44 22.06 -6.05
N ASP A 615 6.52 22.00 -7.00
CA ASP A 615 6.75 22.18 -8.43
C ASP A 615 5.81 23.25 -8.98
N SER A 616 6.32 24.08 -9.87
CA SER A 616 5.53 25.07 -10.60
C SER A 616 5.91 25.10 -12.07
N ALA A 617 5.25 25.96 -12.86
CA ALA A 617 5.58 26.14 -14.27
C ALA A 617 7.01 26.67 -14.49
N THR A 618 7.63 27.28 -13.48
CA THR A 618 8.92 27.99 -13.63
C THR A 618 9.97 27.62 -12.59
N GLY A 619 9.64 26.76 -11.62
CA GLY A 619 10.56 26.37 -10.58
C GLY A 619 10.22 25.06 -9.89
N HIS A 620 11.19 24.60 -9.09
CA HIS A 620 11.12 23.42 -8.25
C HIS A 620 11.86 23.74 -6.95
N VAL A 621 11.33 23.27 -5.84
CA VAL A 621 11.95 23.38 -4.51
C VAL A 621 11.81 22.04 -3.80
N GLU A 622 12.91 21.58 -3.21
CA GLU A 622 13.00 20.39 -2.36
C GLU A 622 13.76 20.79 -1.09
N ASP A 623 13.00 21.14 -0.05
CA ASP A 623 13.54 21.50 1.26
C ASP A 623 13.32 20.34 2.24
N HIS A 624 14.37 19.96 2.95
CA HIS A 624 14.30 18.93 4.00
C HIS A 624 14.70 19.52 5.36
N ASP A 625 14.28 18.87 6.44
CA ASP A 625 14.49 19.38 7.81
C ASP A 625 13.75 20.70 8.11
N VAL A 626 12.71 21.03 7.34
CA VAL A 626 11.93 22.28 7.48
C VAL A 626 11.16 22.36 8.79
N ALA A 627 10.88 21.22 9.41
CA ALA A 627 10.30 21.10 10.75
C ALA A 627 10.65 19.72 11.34
N THR A 628 10.40 19.55 12.65
CA THR A 628 10.55 18.25 13.31
C THR A 628 9.34 17.92 14.17
N VAL A 629 9.07 16.62 14.35
CA VAL A 629 8.07 16.10 15.29
C VAL A 629 8.70 14.96 16.09
N THR A 630 8.49 14.95 17.41
CA THR A 630 9.04 13.89 18.26
C THR A 630 7.97 12.86 18.58
N LEU A 631 8.15 11.61 18.15
CA LEU A 631 7.20 10.52 18.37
C LEU A 631 7.49 9.80 19.69
N VAL A 632 6.53 9.80 20.61
CA VAL A 632 6.68 9.26 21.97
C VAL A 632 5.49 8.38 22.36
N ARG A 633 5.72 7.45 23.29
CA ARG A 633 4.65 6.62 23.83
C ARG A 633 4.08 7.23 25.09
N LYS A 634 2.77 7.17 25.26
CA LYS A 634 2.12 7.65 26.47
C LYS A 634 2.51 6.79 27.66
N ALA A 635 2.98 7.42 28.73
CA ALA A 635 3.04 6.79 30.04
C ALA A 635 1.73 7.08 30.81
N HIS A 636 1.28 6.09 31.59
CA HIS A 636 0.09 6.19 32.42
C HIS A 636 0.46 5.88 33.86
N LEU A 637 -0.11 6.62 34.79
CA LEU A 637 0.13 6.42 36.22
C LEU A 637 -1.22 6.17 36.90
N SER A 638 -1.37 5.00 37.52
CA SER A 638 -2.59 4.66 38.25
C SER A 638 -2.85 5.68 39.36
N THR A 639 -4.11 5.84 39.77
CA THR A 639 -4.44 6.53 41.02
C THR A 639 -3.58 6.00 42.16
N VAL A 640 -3.04 6.91 42.96
CA VAL A 640 -2.25 6.53 44.14
C VAL A 640 -3.17 5.91 45.19
N ASP A 641 -2.68 4.93 45.93
CA ASP A 641 -3.35 4.36 47.11
C ASP A 641 -2.40 4.51 48.30
N VAL A 642 -2.79 5.27 49.32
CA VAL A 642 -1.97 5.62 50.48
C VAL A 642 -2.52 4.97 51.73
N THR A 643 -1.73 4.12 52.39
CA THR A 643 -2.14 3.40 53.61
C THR A 643 -1.15 3.60 54.76
N PRO A 644 -1.57 3.51 56.02
CA PRO A 644 -2.94 3.30 56.50
C PRO A 644 -3.80 4.57 56.41
N GLU A 645 -5.12 4.38 56.31
CA GLU A 645 -6.11 5.44 56.45
C GLU A 645 -7.09 5.10 57.58
N PRO A 646 -7.21 5.92 58.63
CA PRO A 646 -6.40 7.11 58.95
C PRO A 646 -4.99 6.76 59.47
N VAL A 647 -4.07 7.72 59.43
CA VAL A 647 -2.71 7.59 59.97
C VAL A 647 -2.53 8.47 61.20
N THR A 648 -1.75 8.03 62.17
CA THR A 648 -1.38 8.87 63.32
C THR A 648 -0.46 10.01 62.88
N LYS A 649 -0.53 11.16 63.56
CA LYS A 649 0.36 12.30 63.28
C LYS A 649 1.83 11.90 63.34
N GLY A 650 2.57 12.12 62.24
CA GLY A 650 3.98 11.72 62.11
C GLY A 650 4.20 10.22 61.86
N GLY A 651 3.11 9.43 61.79
CA GLY A 651 3.13 8.02 61.44
C GLY A 651 3.60 7.79 60.01
N ARG A 652 3.97 6.54 59.70
CA ARG A 652 4.47 6.16 58.38
C ARG A 652 3.31 5.81 57.46
N ILE A 653 3.28 6.44 56.29
CA ILE A 653 2.42 6.08 55.17
C ILE A 653 3.18 5.28 54.13
N THR A 654 2.43 4.47 53.38
CA THR A 654 2.88 3.76 52.19
C THR A 654 1.96 4.13 51.04
N ALA A 655 2.51 4.84 50.05
CA ALA A 655 1.84 5.10 48.79
C ALA A 655 2.19 4.00 47.78
N THR A 656 1.19 3.46 47.09
CA THR A 656 1.38 2.52 45.98
C THR A 656 0.77 3.05 44.69
N GLY A 657 1.30 2.59 43.56
CA GLY A 657 0.75 2.87 42.24
C GLY A 657 1.48 2.08 41.17
N THR A 658 1.03 2.18 39.93
CA THR A 658 1.64 1.52 38.77
C THR A 658 1.83 2.53 37.65
N LEU A 659 3.07 2.68 37.19
CA LEU A 659 3.44 3.41 35.99
C LEU A 659 3.54 2.42 34.82
N THR A 660 2.67 2.55 33.84
CA THR A 660 2.72 1.78 32.59
C THR A 660 3.07 2.69 31.42
N ARG A 661 3.42 2.10 30.29
CA ARG A 661 3.62 2.80 29.02
C ARG A 661 2.98 2.00 27.90
N ASP A 662 2.33 2.70 26.98
CA ASP A 662 1.74 2.07 25.80
C ASP A 662 2.80 1.27 25.03
N ASP A 663 2.35 0.36 24.16
CA ASP A 663 3.23 -0.33 23.22
C ASP A 663 2.94 0.07 21.77
N TRP A 664 3.95 -0.03 20.93
CA TRP A 664 3.91 0.43 19.54
C TRP A 664 3.01 -0.44 18.65
N ASP A 665 2.81 -1.70 19.02
CA ASP A 665 2.00 -2.66 18.28
C ASP A 665 0.51 -2.62 18.67
N GLY A 666 0.11 -1.70 19.56
CA GLY A 666 -1.26 -1.60 20.05
C GLY A 666 -1.66 -2.69 21.05
N THR A 667 -0.70 -3.42 21.61
CA THR A 667 -0.94 -4.32 22.75
C THR A 667 -1.21 -3.55 24.04
N ALA A 668 -1.63 -4.26 25.09
CA ALA A 668 -1.90 -3.63 26.39
C ALA A 668 -0.64 -2.95 26.94
N PRO A 669 -0.77 -1.80 27.64
CA PRO A 669 0.37 -1.08 28.20
C PRO A 669 1.23 -1.98 29.10
N SER A 670 2.54 -1.90 28.93
CA SER A 670 3.51 -2.68 29.72
C SER A 670 4.07 -1.86 30.88
N GLY A 671 4.61 -2.55 31.89
CA GLY A 671 5.21 -1.90 33.06
C GLY A 671 6.38 -0.99 32.69
N TYR A 672 6.34 0.27 33.13
CA TYR A 672 7.42 1.22 32.84
C TYR A 672 8.48 1.18 33.93
N ALA A 673 9.38 0.21 33.82
CA ALA A 673 10.38 -0.11 34.83
C ALA A 673 11.50 0.93 34.99
N GLY A 674 12.08 0.98 36.20
CA GLY A 674 13.27 1.77 36.51
C GLY A 674 13.05 3.29 36.49
N ARG A 675 11.81 3.75 36.63
CA ARG A 675 11.45 5.17 36.59
C ARG A 675 11.28 5.72 38.01
N THR A 676 11.86 6.88 38.27
CA THR A 676 11.69 7.59 39.54
C THR A 676 10.35 8.34 39.56
N VAL A 677 9.48 7.96 40.48
CA VAL A 677 8.16 8.57 40.72
C VAL A 677 8.19 9.34 42.04
N LYS A 678 7.62 10.54 42.04
CA LYS A 678 7.54 11.45 43.19
C LYS A 678 6.18 11.26 43.88
N LEU A 679 6.17 11.03 45.19
CA LEU A 679 4.98 11.18 46.03
C LEU A 679 4.84 12.66 46.40
N GLN A 680 3.72 13.28 46.04
CA GLN A 680 3.42 14.66 46.33
C GLN A 680 2.24 14.79 47.28
N PHE A 681 2.29 15.75 48.19
CA PHE A 681 1.26 16.06 49.18
C PHE A 681 0.72 17.48 48.99
N CYS A 682 -0.59 17.64 49.17
CA CYS A 682 -1.29 18.92 49.17
C CYS A 682 -2.23 19.00 50.38
N LYS A 683 -1.94 19.94 51.29
CA LYS A 683 -2.73 20.21 52.50
C LYS A 683 -4.05 20.96 52.22
N GLY A 684 -4.18 21.57 51.03
CA GLY A 684 -5.30 22.44 50.66
C GLY A 684 -5.74 22.24 49.21
N THR A 685 -6.01 23.35 48.49
CA THR A 685 -6.61 23.28 47.15
C THR A 685 -5.60 23.33 46.00
N SER A 686 -4.40 23.92 46.15
CA SER A 686 -3.54 24.25 44.99
C SER A 686 -2.04 23.92 45.09
N SER A 687 -1.44 23.82 46.28
CA SER A 687 0.03 23.70 46.41
C SER A 687 0.48 22.25 46.68
N TRP A 688 1.22 21.67 45.73
CA TRP A 688 1.77 20.31 45.82
C TRP A 688 3.26 20.33 46.16
N THR A 689 3.66 19.56 47.16
CA THR A 689 5.07 19.42 47.60
C THR A 689 5.50 17.97 47.50
N THR A 690 6.71 17.71 47.00
CA THR A 690 7.25 16.34 46.95
C THR A 690 7.71 15.93 48.33
N VAL A 691 7.14 14.86 48.89
CA VAL A 691 7.45 14.37 50.25
C VAL A 691 8.34 13.14 50.24
N ALA A 692 8.36 12.38 49.14
CA ALA A 692 9.24 11.23 48.94
C ALA A 692 9.34 10.86 47.45
N THR A 693 10.26 9.95 47.13
CA THR A 693 10.40 9.35 45.80
C THR A 693 10.53 7.83 45.92
N GLY A 694 10.19 7.12 44.84
CA GLY A 694 10.45 5.70 44.69
C GLY A 694 10.71 5.34 43.24
N THR A 695 11.16 4.11 43.02
CA THR A 695 11.50 3.61 41.68
C THR A 695 10.58 2.46 41.32
N THR A 696 10.13 2.42 40.06
CA THR A 696 9.24 1.37 39.57
C THR A 696 9.97 0.05 39.34
N ASP A 697 9.31 -1.06 39.66
CA ASP A 697 9.80 -2.42 39.38
C ASP A 697 9.60 -2.83 37.90
N ALA A 698 9.94 -4.08 37.57
CA ALA A 698 9.80 -4.63 36.20
C ALA A 698 8.35 -4.59 35.68
N GLY A 699 7.35 -4.68 36.56
CA GLY A 699 5.94 -4.55 36.24
C GLY A 699 5.43 -3.10 36.26
N GLY A 700 6.30 -2.12 36.48
CA GLY A 700 5.94 -0.71 36.59
C GLY A 700 5.37 -0.31 37.95
N ARG A 701 5.34 -1.21 38.93
CA ARG A 701 4.75 -0.92 40.25
C ARG A 701 5.73 -0.10 41.08
N VAL A 702 5.22 0.87 41.84
CA VAL A 702 5.99 1.67 42.78
C VAL A 702 5.36 1.61 44.17
N ARG A 703 6.22 1.50 45.19
CA ARG A 703 5.86 1.56 46.60
C ARG A 703 6.76 2.58 47.29
N ILE A 704 6.17 3.63 47.86
CA ILE A 704 6.89 4.74 48.48
C ILE A 704 6.47 4.85 49.94
N GLY A 705 7.42 4.64 50.85
CA GLY A 705 7.20 4.88 52.28
C GLY A 705 7.65 6.27 52.67
N ALA A 706 6.80 7.04 53.36
CA ALA A 706 7.13 8.39 53.83
C ALA A 706 6.50 8.66 55.21
N PRO A 707 7.05 9.56 56.03
CA PRO A 707 6.33 10.12 57.18
C PRO A 707 5.13 10.95 56.70
N ALA A 708 3.98 10.81 57.36
CA ALA A 708 2.80 11.63 57.10
C ALA A 708 3.07 13.10 57.50
N PRO A 709 2.94 14.09 56.59
CA PRO A 709 2.99 15.49 56.94
C PRO A 709 1.86 15.90 57.91
N PRO A 710 1.99 17.03 58.62
CA PRO A 710 0.97 17.44 59.59
C PRO A 710 -0.37 17.86 58.96
N GLY A 711 -1.42 17.13 59.32
CA GLY A 711 -2.82 17.42 59.01
C GLY A 711 -3.37 16.69 57.78
N ASN A 712 -4.69 16.71 57.62
CA ASN A 712 -5.37 16.06 56.49
C ASN A 712 -4.92 16.67 55.16
N GLY A 713 -4.88 15.84 54.11
CA GLY A 713 -4.57 16.33 52.78
C GLY A 713 -4.66 15.25 51.72
N ARG A 714 -4.29 15.63 50.50
CA ARG A 714 -4.33 14.75 49.33
C ARG A 714 -2.92 14.38 48.90
N TYR A 715 -2.75 13.16 48.45
CA TYR A 715 -1.53 12.65 47.84
C TYR A 715 -1.74 12.41 46.36
N ARG A 716 -0.65 12.50 45.58
CA ARG A 716 -0.58 12.02 44.20
C ARG A 716 0.82 11.53 43.90
N LEU A 717 0.94 10.62 42.95
CA LEU A 717 2.20 10.27 42.31
C LEU A 717 2.43 11.18 41.10
N ALA A 718 3.68 11.54 40.86
CA ALA A 718 4.10 12.34 39.72
C ALA A 718 5.36 11.75 39.08
N TYR A 719 5.28 11.44 37.79
CA TYR A 719 6.42 11.05 36.97
C TYR A 719 6.77 12.20 36.02
N THR A 720 7.95 12.80 36.20
CA THR A 720 8.39 13.97 35.42
C THR A 720 9.50 13.64 34.41
N GLY A 721 9.81 12.35 34.23
CA GLY A 721 10.86 11.89 33.31
C GLY A 721 10.35 11.48 31.94
N ASP A 722 9.09 11.72 31.62
CA ASP A 722 8.54 11.36 30.32
C ASP A 722 8.84 12.43 29.26
N PRO A 723 9.31 12.05 28.05
CA PRO A 723 9.48 12.97 26.94
C PRO A 723 8.19 13.68 26.50
N GLY A 724 7.02 13.09 26.76
CA GLY A 724 5.71 13.69 26.50
C GLY A 724 5.20 14.66 27.58
N GLY A 725 6.01 14.93 28.62
CA GLY A 725 5.66 15.81 29.73
C GLY A 725 5.29 15.07 31.02
N ALA A 726 4.98 15.81 32.09
CA ALA A 726 4.73 15.21 33.40
C ALA A 726 3.41 14.40 33.45
N ILE A 727 3.49 13.17 33.94
CA ILE A 727 2.33 12.31 34.18
C ILE A 727 1.97 12.34 35.66
N LEU A 728 0.71 12.66 35.96
CA LEU A 728 0.19 12.77 37.33
C LEU A 728 -0.87 11.70 37.55
N SER A 729 -0.86 11.06 38.71
CA SER A 729 -1.94 10.16 39.12
C SER A 729 -3.22 10.92 39.50
N GLY A 730 -4.33 10.18 39.62
CA GLY A 730 -5.44 10.60 40.48
C GLY A 730 -4.97 10.82 41.93
N THR A 731 -5.77 11.52 42.72
CA THR A 731 -5.41 11.85 44.11
C THR A 731 -6.06 10.92 45.12
N ASP A 732 -5.40 10.71 46.25
CA ASP A 732 -5.95 9.98 47.40
C ASP A 732 -5.97 10.86 48.66
N GLY A 733 -7.02 10.73 49.47
CA GLY A 733 -7.33 11.66 50.56
C GLY A 733 -7.13 11.05 51.93
N VAL A 734 -5.99 11.35 52.57
CA VAL A 734 -5.62 10.73 53.84
C VAL A 734 -5.99 11.64 55.02
N THR A 735 -6.64 11.05 56.03
CA THR A 735 -6.91 11.70 57.32
C THR A 735 -5.82 11.40 58.33
N VAL A 736 -5.38 12.42 59.06
CA VAL A 736 -4.36 12.32 60.11
C VAL A 736 -5.01 12.58 61.48
N HIS A 737 -4.88 11.62 62.40
CA HIS A 737 -5.36 11.73 63.78
C HIS A 737 -4.25 12.08 64.77
#